data_AF-A0A919NS12-F1
#
_entry.id   AF-A0A919NS12-F1
#
_cell.length_a   1.000
_cell.length_b   1.000
_cell.length_c   1.000
_cell.angle_alpha   90.00
_cell.angle_beta   90.00
_cell.angle_gamma   90.00
#
_symmetry.space_group_name_H-M   'P 1'
#
loop_
_entity.id
_entity.type
_entity.pdbx_description
1 polymer ?
#
loop_
_entity_poly.entity_id
_entity_poly.type
_entity_poly.pdbx_seq_one_letter_code
_entity_poly.pdbx_strand_id
1 'polypeptide(L)'
;MSLRYVLRAVWTGLAAAAFAVLICWFVLLGLASAGGDAGMIAGFLGTGPGGLAVAVAAATGAPVEWAGGRLNPILLLLDGSPLALIALGPALSAARLGLAVRRRAASFAVAAATGYAAALAAFVALAGALPADPLFRVHAPAGWVALTALAWSAVALLATRATRATRGVAVTVAPGGWPARTRRMATATALLLVAAGFTAARPAVAGPGDGRVRPFAGGMTAAPVGYHRPGVAAALEQARAERGGVALVSNDPWRGTPSMVGMSSPFGGDARAWLKQHAGLFGMADPGAQLRPLREQRDPTGERHLWFEQHIDGIPVLGSRVGLHLDRTGRTVEFVTNGAEPALAVPTTKATVADSAALATARLALPGGRLAEPVRLALLPADADPGRASPTVLAWQVWLADPAAGVSNVYFVDATGGRLVYALPRASEAKHRSIRDANKLTELPILPKRVEGQGPSDVADVNDAYDRLGQVYDYYSNVHSRDSYNGTGGDLNAVVRVRQKKDEKWVNAAFVPGDIDTMIYGEDMVVLDVTAHELTHGVTFSTADLWYMYQSGALNESFSDIFGEAVENYVRKSNDWLMGAEIPGIGAIRSMAFPEIFGDPDNYHKFKSGCGDWGGVHSNSGIQNKMFYLLSTKIGIEKAAKIAYRTLTTYLSPRARFTDSRVGFMESANKLYGKSSAEAKEAEAAWTAVGVDGVFEQPRQDCLCIADSSLSGGGLDGLDPQGPGVDAVLAAVLHVRDLFSTTRTPALRHYERVYALSGERAVELMGADPQLKKQTAHAVQTLEPMFRTVGTTAGDSTVITATQLGELRDLLTAYATADRAAGGGGLADRIETELASASFDELAGKTVNQALAFLDTRVG
;
A
#
# COMPACT_ATOMS: atom_id res chain seq x y z
N MET A 1 9.28 -22.52 66.55
CA MET A 1 10.21 -22.07 65.47
C MET A 1 10.81 -20.74 65.92
N SER A 2 12.13 -20.62 66.10
CA SER A 2 12.70 -19.42 66.74
C SER A 2 12.50 -18.18 65.87
N LEU A 3 12.30 -17.00 66.48
CA LEU A 3 12.16 -15.71 65.78
C LEU A 3 13.32 -15.48 64.80
N ARG A 4 14.52 -15.99 65.12
CA ARG A 4 15.69 -16.01 64.24
C ARG A 4 15.49 -16.82 62.96
N TYR A 5 14.72 -17.90 62.98
CA TYR A 5 14.41 -18.73 61.80
C TYR A 5 13.36 -18.10 60.89
N VAL A 6 12.35 -17.43 61.47
CA VAL A 6 11.33 -16.68 60.70
C VAL A 6 11.95 -15.42 60.10
N LEU A 7 12.75 -14.69 60.88
CA LEU A 7 13.51 -13.55 60.35
C LEU A 7 14.51 -14.00 59.29
N ARG A 8 15.23 -15.13 59.47
CA ARG A 8 16.10 -15.67 58.41
C ARG A 8 15.31 -16.03 57.16
N ALA A 9 14.13 -16.65 57.27
CA ALA A 9 13.31 -17.02 56.11
C ALA A 9 12.75 -15.79 55.36
N VAL A 10 12.33 -14.76 56.10
CA VAL A 10 11.88 -13.47 55.54
C VAL A 10 13.06 -12.73 54.90
N TRP A 11 14.22 -12.70 55.56
CA TRP A 11 15.43 -12.10 55.00
C TRP A 11 15.96 -12.86 53.79
N THR A 12 15.89 -14.19 53.75
CA THR A 12 16.26 -14.97 52.55
C THR A 12 15.25 -14.80 51.42
N GLY A 13 13.96 -14.63 51.72
CA GLY A 13 12.93 -14.34 50.72
C GLY A 13 13.07 -12.94 50.14
N LEU A 14 13.33 -11.94 50.99
CA LEU A 14 13.61 -10.57 50.57
C LEU A 14 14.95 -10.45 49.83
N ALA A 15 15.98 -11.18 50.27
CA ALA A 15 17.26 -11.23 49.57
C ALA A 15 17.15 -11.94 48.21
N ALA A 16 16.37 -13.02 48.09
CA ALA A 16 16.12 -13.69 46.81
C ALA A 16 15.31 -12.81 45.84
N ALA A 17 14.32 -12.06 46.35
CA ALA A 17 13.57 -11.09 45.55
C ALA A 17 14.47 -9.92 45.11
N ALA A 18 15.28 -9.37 46.00
CA ALA A 18 16.25 -8.33 45.68
C ALA A 18 17.32 -8.82 44.68
N PHE A 19 17.78 -10.06 44.80
CA PHE A 19 18.75 -10.69 43.89
C PHE A 19 18.16 -10.96 42.51
N ALA A 20 16.88 -11.38 42.43
CA ALA A 20 16.18 -11.55 41.15
C ALA A 20 15.95 -10.20 40.45
N VAL A 21 15.61 -9.15 41.20
CA VAL A 21 15.50 -7.78 40.68
C VAL A 21 16.85 -7.26 40.19
N LEU A 22 17.94 -7.50 40.95
CA LEU A 22 19.30 -7.15 40.56
C LEU A 22 19.78 -7.89 39.30
N ILE A 23 19.47 -9.19 39.16
CA ILE A 23 19.81 -9.94 37.95
C ILE A 23 19.03 -9.41 36.75
N CYS A 24 17.72 -9.16 36.90
CA CYS A 24 16.93 -8.56 35.82
C CYS A 24 17.46 -7.18 35.44
N TRP A 25 17.87 -6.38 36.42
CA TRP A 25 18.47 -5.07 36.22
C TRP A 25 19.82 -5.15 35.48
N PHE A 26 20.71 -6.08 35.85
CA PHE A 26 21.99 -6.29 35.19
C PHE A 26 21.85 -6.88 33.77
N VAL A 27 20.86 -7.74 33.53
CA VAL A 27 20.52 -8.25 32.20
C VAL A 27 19.98 -7.13 31.30
N LEU A 28 19.13 -6.25 31.84
CA LEU A 28 18.65 -5.06 31.13
C LEU A 28 19.79 -4.06 30.83
N LEU A 29 20.76 -3.90 31.74
CA LEU A 29 21.96 -3.08 31.52
C LEU A 29 22.92 -3.68 30.48
N GLY A 30 23.09 -5.00 30.45
CA GLY A 30 23.91 -5.69 29.43
C GLY A 30 23.26 -5.71 28.05
N LEU A 31 21.92 -5.69 27.99
CA LEU A 31 21.16 -5.57 26.75
C LEU A 31 21.09 -4.11 26.25
N ALA A 32 21.20 -3.12 27.14
CA ALA A 32 21.28 -1.70 26.77
C ALA A 32 22.60 -1.33 26.06
N SER A 33 23.65 -2.15 26.17
CA SER A 33 24.91 -2.00 25.43
C SER A 33 24.94 -2.72 24.07
N ALA A 34 23.90 -3.50 23.74
CA ALA A 34 23.73 -4.11 22.43
C ALA A 34 22.86 -3.19 21.57
N GLY A 35 23.39 -2.68 20.45
CA GLY A 35 22.66 -1.75 19.57
C GLY A 35 21.40 -2.36 18.93
N GLY A 36 20.48 -1.50 18.48
CA GLY A 36 19.19 -1.85 17.87
C GLY A 36 17.97 -1.55 18.76
N ASP A 37 16.76 -1.84 18.27
CA ASP A 37 15.47 -1.51 18.93
C ASP A 37 15.34 -2.05 20.36
N ALA A 38 15.97 -3.20 20.64
CA ALA A 38 16.04 -3.79 21.98
C ALA A 38 16.86 -2.94 22.97
N GLY A 39 17.94 -2.29 22.51
CA GLY A 39 18.77 -1.39 23.31
C GLY A 39 18.06 -0.07 23.61
N MET A 40 17.24 0.43 22.67
CA MET A 40 16.44 1.66 22.84
C MET A 40 15.30 1.44 23.86
N ILE A 41 14.61 0.30 23.79
CA ILE A 41 13.55 -0.08 24.72
C ILE A 41 14.11 -0.40 26.12
N ALA A 42 15.27 -1.05 26.22
CA ALA A 42 15.94 -1.31 27.50
C ALA A 42 16.45 -0.03 28.17
N GLY A 43 16.98 0.93 27.41
CA GLY A 43 17.40 2.24 27.91
C GLY A 43 16.24 3.07 28.48
N PHE A 44 15.04 2.94 27.88
CA PHE A 44 13.82 3.64 28.32
C PHE A 44 13.16 2.96 29.54
N LEU A 45 13.24 1.64 29.65
CA LEU A 45 12.68 0.86 30.78
C LEU A 45 13.59 0.83 32.02
N GLY A 46 14.90 1.07 31.85
CA GLY A 46 15.89 0.96 32.92
C GLY A 46 16.03 2.16 33.85
N THR A 47 15.37 3.30 33.60
CA THR A 47 15.69 4.56 34.31
C THR A 47 14.51 5.25 35.00
N GLY A 48 13.30 4.68 35.02
CA GLY A 48 12.16 5.33 35.67
C GLY A 48 11.00 4.42 36.11
N PRO A 49 10.05 4.96 36.91
CA PRO A 49 8.93 4.21 37.48
C PRO A 49 8.01 3.51 36.45
N GLY A 50 8.05 3.91 35.17
CA GLY A 50 7.35 3.23 34.08
C GLY A 50 7.87 1.80 33.80
N GLY A 51 9.16 1.54 34.00
CA GLY A 51 9.74 0.20 33.83
C GLY A 51 9.20 -0.83 34.83
N LEU A 52 8.88 -0.38 36.05
CA LEU A 52 8.29 -1.21 37.09
C LEU A 52 6.84 -1.58 36.75
N ALA A 53 6.08 -0.66 36.14
CA ALA A 53 4.68 -0.89 35.74
C ALA A 53 4.57 -1.94 34.62
N VAL A 54 5.47 -1.91 33.65
CA VAL A 54 5.53 -2.89 32.55
C VAL A 54 5.95 -4.27 33.07
N ALA A 55 6.91 -4.34 34.01
CA ALA A 55 7.31 -5.60 34.65
C ALA A 55 6.17 -6.25 35.44
N VAL A 56 5.32 -5.45 36.10
CA VAL A 56 4.13 -5.93 36.84
C VAL A 56 3.02 -6.38 35.88
N ALA A 57 2.81 -5.70 34.75
CA ALA A 57 1.84 -6.10 33.74
C ALA A 57 2.25 -7.41 33.03
N ALA A 58 3.54 -7.58 32.72
CA ALA A 58 4.08 -8.82 32.17
C ALA A 58 3.91 -10.03 33.12
N ALA A 59 4.03 -9.80 34.44
CA ALA A 59 3.83 -10.85 35.44
C ALA A 59 2.36 -11.26 35.65
N THR A 60 1.40 -10.47 35.14
CA THR A 60 -0.05 -10.67 35.36
C THR A 60 -0.84 -10.94 34.06
N GLY A 61 -0.20 -10.84 32.90
CA GLY A 61 -0.82 -11.09 31.59
C GLY A 61 -1.76 -9.97 31.12
N ALA A 62 -1.76 -8.81 31.79
CA ALA A 62 -2.62 -7.70 31.42
C ALA A 62 -1.97 -6.86 30.28
N PRO A 63 -2.73 -6.50 29.22
CA PRO A 63 -2.21 -5.67 28.15
C PRO A 63 -2.01 -4.22 28.61
N VAL A 64 -0.92 -3.60 28.17
CA VAL A 64 -0.59 -2.18 28.46
C VAL A 64 -0.63 -1.39 27.16
N GLU A 65 -1.33 -0.26 27.15
CA GLU A 65 -1.31 0.69 26.04
C GLU A 65 -0.41 1.87 26.40
N TRP A 66 0.47 2.24 25.46
CA TRP A 66 1.25 3.47 25.52
C TRP A 66 1.12 4.24 24.20
N ALA A 67 1.70 5.45 24.13
CA ALA A 67 1.56 6.36 23.00
C ALA A 67 2.03 5.82 21.62
N GLY A 68 2.77 4.71 21.58
CA GLY A 68 3.20 4.01 20.36
C GLY A 68 2.59 2.61 20.12
N GLY A 69 1.50 2.21 20.80
CA GLY A 69 0.82 0.92 20.56
C GLY A 69 0.56 0.06 21.81
N ARG A 70 -0.04 -1.13 21.59
CA ARG A 70 -0.60 -2.03 22.61
C ARG A 70 0.29 -3.27 22.80
N LEU A 71 0.86 -3.45 23.98
CA LEU A 71 1.72 -4.59 24.33
C LEU A 71 0.90 -5.73 24.96
N ASN A 72 0.89 -6.90 24.31
CA ASN A 72 0.27 -8.13 24.84
C ASN A 72 1.36 -9.13 25.26
N PRO A 73 1.53 -9.41 26.57
CA PRO A 73 2.60 -10.28 27.08
C PRO A 73 2.53 -11.73 26.58
N ILE A 74 1.35 -12.20 26.15
CA ILE A 74 1.16 -13.59 25.68
C ILE A 74 1.70 -13.76 24.25
N LEU A 75 1.64 -12.71 23.42
CA LEU A 75 2.20 -12.75 22.06
C LEU A 75 3.74 -12.74 22.09
N LEU A 76 4.35 -12.02 23.04
CA LEU A 76 5.81 -12.04 23.28
C LEU A 76 6.35 -13.44 23.66
N LEU A 77 5.51 -14.29 24.26
CA LEU A 77 5.84 -15.68 24.61
C LEU A 77 5.74 -16.64 23.42
N LEU A 78 4.88 -16.34 22.44
CA LEU A 78 4.67 -17.17 21.26
C LEU A 78 5.72 -16.91 20.16
N ASP A 79 6.31 -15.71 20.13
CA ASP A 79 7.31 -15.28 19.14
C ASP A 79 8.77 -15.56 19.54
N GLY A 80 9.03 -16.29 20.63
CA GLY A 80 10.39 -16.72 21.00
C GLY A 80 11.37 -15.60 21.38
N SER A 81 10.87 -14.41 21.76
CA SER A 81 11.69 -13.25 22.13
C SER A 81 12.56 -13.53 23.37
N PRO A 82 13.84 -13.08 23.42
CA PRO A 82 14.68 -13.19 24.62
C PRO A 82 14.12 -12.42 25.84
N LEU A 83 13.17 -11.49 25.64
CA LEU A 83 12.41 -10.84 26.72
C LEU A 83 11.42 -11.80 27.43
N ALA A 84 11.09 -12.95 26.84
CA ALA A 84 10.26 -13.99 27.46
C ALA A 84 10.88 -14.56 28.75
N LEU A 85 12.21 -14.45 28.92
CA LEU A 85 12.91 -14.85 30.14
C LEU A 85 12.53 -13.99 31.36
N ILE A 86 12.14 -12.73 31.16
CA ILE A 86 11.67 -11.83 32.22
C ILE A 86 10.25 -12.21 32.66
N ALA A 87 9.38 -12.63 31.73
CA ALA A 87 8.03 -13.13 32.05
C ALA A 87 8.06 -14.52 32.73
N LEU A 88 9.06 -15.35 32.40
CA LEU A 88 9.25 -16.67 33.01
C LEU A 88 9.87 -16.62 34.41
N GLY A 89 10.59 -15.56 34.77
CA GLY A 89 11.27 -15.42 36.08
C GLY A 89 10.34 -15.61 37.29
N PRO A 90 9.18 -14.92 37.36
CA PRO A 90 8.20 -15.09 38.42
C PRO A 90 7.49 -16.46 38.38
N ALA A 91 7.20 -17.00 37.20
CA ALA A 91 6.54 -18.29 37.03
C ALA A 91 7.46 -19.48 37.43
N LEU A 92 8.74 -19.43 37.06
CA LEU A 92 9.76 -20.40 37.47
C LEU A 92 10.12 -20.26 38.94
N SER A 93 10.11 -19.04 39.48
CA SER A 93 10.27 -18.79 40.92
C SER A 93 9.08 -19.31 41.72
N ALA A 94 7.85 -19.12 41.23
CA ALA A 94 6.63 -19.67 41.80
C ALA A 94 6.55 -21.21 41.67
N ALA A 95 7.04 -21.79 40.56
CA ALA A 95 7.13 -23.23 40.37
C ALA A 95 8.20 -23.85 41.29
N ARG A 96 9.37 -23.20 41.47
CA ARG A 96 10.38 -23.60 42.48
C ARG A 96 9.87 -23.45 43.90
N LEU A 97 9.14 -22.38 44.22
CA LEU A 97 8.52 -22.17 45.54
C LEU A 97 7.41 -23.19 45.80
N GLY A 98 6.59 -23.51 44.80
CA GLY A 98 5.57 -24.56 44.85
C GLY A 98 6.16 -25.97 45.02
N LEU A 99 7.28 -26.27 44.34
CA LEU A 99 8.03 -27.51 44.53
C LEU A 99 8.70 -27.59 45.93
N ALA A 100 9.18 -26.46 46.45
CA ALA A 100 9.75 -26.36 47.80
C ALA A 100 8.69 -26.49 48.90
N VAL A 101 7.50 -25.92 48.70
CA VAL A 101 6.33 -26.04 49.58
C VAL A 101 5.79 -27.47 49.60
N ARG A 102 5.93 -28.21 48.50
CA ARG A 102 5.60 -29.66 48.45
C ARG A 102 6.49 -30.52 49.36
N ARG A 103 7.63 -29.99 49.85
CA ARG A 103 8.57 -30.75 50.69
C ARG A 103 8.61 -30.38 52.18
N ARG A 104 8.17 -29.18 52.66
CA ARG A 104 8.08 -28.89 54.11
C ARG A 104 7.03 -27.83 54.53
N ALA A 105 6.13 -28.28 55.42
CA ALA A 105 5.34 -27.57 56.46
C ALA A 105 4.46 -26.34 56.11
N ALA A 106 3.19 -26.43 56.56
CA ALA A 106 2.07 -25.48 56.42
C ALA A 106 2.30 -24.05 56.96
N SER A 107 3.46 -23.75 57.56
CA SER A 107 3.80 -22.44 58.13
C SER A 107 4.14 -21.38 57.06
N PHE A 108 4.44 -21.79 55.83
CA PHE A 108 4.79 -20.88 54.72
C PHE A 108 3.59 -20.31 53.97
N ALA A 109 2.42 -20.96 54.04
CA ALA A 109 1.21 -20.53 53.33
C ALA A 109 0.67 -19.17 53.84
N VAL A 110 0.81 -18.89 55.14
CA VAL A 110 0.34 -17.63 55.75
C VAL A 110 1.24 -16.45 55.37
N ALA A 111 2.56 -16.67 55.28
CA ALA A 111 3.53 -15.66 54.86
C ALA A 111 3.40 -15.32 53.36
N ALA A 112 3.13 -16.33 52.53
CA ALA A 112 2.83 -16.14 51.11
C ALA A 112 1.51 -15.36 50.91
N ALA A 113 0.47 -15.70 51.68
CA ALA A 113 -0.83 -15.01 51.60
C ALA A 113 -0.79 -13.55 52.09
N THR A 114 0.01 -13.24 53.12
CA THR A 114 0.22 -11.85 53.60
C THR A 114 1.08 -11.04 52.64
N GLY A 115 2.10 -11.63 52.02
CA GLY A 115 2.85 -11.00 50.94
C GLY A 115 1.96 -10.68 49.72
N TYR A 116 1.06 -11.59 49.36
CA TYR A 116 0.09 -11.40 48.28
C TYR A 116 -0.94 -10.30 48.57
N ALA A 117 -1.47 -10.23 49.80
CA ALA A 117 -2.42 -9.19 50.19
C ALA A 117 -1.78 -7.78 50.22
N ALA A 118 -0.50 -7.68 50.62
CA ALA A 118 0.25 -6.43 50.60
C ALA A 118 0.55 -5.96 49.15
N ALA A 119 0.88 -6.89 48.24
CA ALA A 119 1.07 -6.59 46.83
C ALA A 119 -0.23 -6.11 46.15
N LEU A 120 -1.37 -6.71 46.51
CA LEU A 120 -2.68 -6.33 45.99
C LEU A 120 -3.16 -4.97 46.54
N ALA A 121 -2.90 -4.67 47.82
CA ALA A 121 -3.20 -3.35 48.41
C ALA A 121 -2.33 -2.24 47.80
N ALA A 122 -1.05 -2.52 47.52
CA ALA A 122 -0.16 -1.62 46.79
C ALA A 122 -0.64 -1.39 45.34
N PHE A 123 -1.16 -2.43 44.68
CA PHE A 123 -1.76 -2.34 43.34
C PHE A 123 -3.01 -1.45 43.31
N VAL A 124 -3.93 -1.58 44.27
CA VAL A 124 -5.14 -0.72 44.36
C VAL A 124 -4.77 0.73 44.68
N ALA A 125 -3.77 0.95 45.53
CA ALA A 125 -3.25 2.28 45.83
C ALA A 125 -2.55 2.93 44.61
N LEU A 126 -1.79 2.16 43.81
CA LEU A 126 -1.17 2.65 42.58
C LEU A 126 -2.19 2.87 41.45
N ALA A 127 -3.16 1.98 41.28
CA ALA A 127 -4.22 2.10 40.27
C ALA A 127 -5.12 3.33 40.53
N GLY A 128 -5.32 3.70 41.80
CA GLY A 128 -5.99 4.95 42.17
C GLY A 128 -5.15 6.22 41.97
N ALA A 129 -3.81 6.11 41.92
CA ALA A 129 -2.89 7.23 41.68
C ALA A 129 -2.56 7.45 40.19
N LEU A 130 -2.84 6.48 39.32
CA LEU A 130 -2.60 6.51 37.89
C LEU A 130 -3.49 7.42 37.01
N PRO A 131 -4.57 8.09 37.47
CA PRO A 131 -5.27 9.07 36.62
C PRO A 131 -4.53 10.39 36.40
N ALA A 132 -3.34 10.59 36.95
CA ALA A 132 -2.64 11.89 36.90
C ALA A 132 -1.45 11.97 35.92
N ASP A 133 -1.16 10.91 35.15
CA ASP A 133 -0.10 10.94 34.14
C ASP A 133 -0.71 10.89 32.72
N PRO A 134 -0.53 11.94 31.88
CA PRO A 134 -1.15 12.01 30.55
C PRO A 134 -0.61 10.98 29.54
N LEU A 135 0.43 10.21 29.86
CA LEU A 135 1.06 9.25 28.95
C LEU A 135 0.51 7.81 29.00
N PHE A 136 -0.30 7.43 29.99
CA PHE A 136 -0.80 6.06 30.15
C PHE A 136 -2.29 6.01 30.53
N ARG A 137 -3.06 5.16 29.83
CA ARG A 137 -4.46 4.85 30.19
C ARG A 137 -4.63 3.34 30.36
N VAL A 138 -5.12 2.92 31.52
CA VAL A 138 -5.51 1.54 31.78
C VAL A 138 -7.02 1.43 31.60
N HIS A 139 -7.49 0.74 30.56
CA HIS A 139 -8.91 0.42 30.38
C HIS A 139 -9.21 -0.97 30.94
N ALA A 140 -9.63 -1.03 32.20
CA ALA A 140 -10.30 -2.21 32.72
C ALA A 140 -11.80 -1.88 32.82
N PRO A 141 -12.69 -2.53 32.05
CA PRO A 141 -14.13 -2.41 32.30
C PRO A 141 -14.39 -2.78 33.76
N ALA A 142 -15.17 -1.99 34.50
CA ALA A 142 -15.42 -2.23 35.92
C ALA A 142 -15.89 -3.68 36.21
N GLY A 143 -16.56 -4.31 35.24
CA GLY A 143 -16.93 -5.73 35.28
C GLY A 143 -15.77 -6.71 35.30
N TRP A 144 -14.65 -6.43 34.61
CA TRP A 144 -13.45 -7.28 34.60
C TRP A 144 -12.63 -7.19 35.87
N VAL A 145 -12.55 -6.00 36.48
CA VAL A 145 -11.94 -5.81 37.82
C VAL A 145 -12.80 -6.51 38.88
N ALA A 146 -14.13 -6.42 38.77
CA ALA A 146 -15.05 -7.13 39.65
C ALA A 146 -14.98 -8.67 39.46
N LEU A 147 -14.89 -9.16 38.22
CA LEU A 147 -14.74 -10.58 37.90
C LEU A 147 -13.41 -11.16 38.40
N THR A 148 -12.31 -10.43 38.23
CA THR A 148 -11.00 -10.85 38.76
C THR A 148 -10.99 -10.79 40.29
N ALA A 149 -11.55 -9.75 40.91
CA ALA A 149 -11.70 -9.68 42.35
C ALA A 149 -12.59 -10.82 42.91
N LEU A 150 -13.67 -11.19 42.22
CA LEU A 150 -14.55 -12.30 42.58
C LEU A 150 -13.88 -13.67 42.39
N ALA A 151 -13.18 -13.88 41.27
CA ALA A 151 -12.43 -15.11 41.00
C ALA A 151 -11.31 -15.32 42.02
N TRP A 152 -10.58 -14.27 42.38
CA TRP A 152 -9.52 -14.34 43.39
C TRP A 152 -10.06 -14.41 44.83
N SER A 153 -11.23 -13.83 45.11
CA SER A 153 -11.94 -14.06 46.37
C SER A 153 -12.43 -15.51 46.50
N ALA A 154 -12.86 -16.13 45.39
CA ALA A 154 -13.19 -17.55 45.35
C ALA A 154 -11.96 -18.45 45.56
N VAL A 155 -10.80 -18.08 45.00
CA VAL A 155 -9.51 -18.76 45.25
C VAL A 155 -9.07 -18.60 46.72
N ALA A 156 -9.24 -17.44 47.32
CA ALA A 156 -8.97 -17.21 48.75
C ALA A 156 -9.94 -18.01 49.66
N LEU A 157 -11.21 -18.14 49.26
CA LEU A 157 -12.21 -18.99 49.92
C LEU A 157 -11.91 -20.49 49.78
N LEU A 158 -11.40 -20.91 48.62
CA LEU A 158 -10.95 -22.29 48.37
C LEU A 158 -9.66 -22.61 49.14
N ALA A 159 -8.72 -21.66 49.26
CA ALA A 159 -7.52 -21.79 50.09
C ALA A 159 -7.85 -21.83 51.60
N THR A 160 -8.86 -21.07 52.04
CA THR A 160 -9.37 -21.14 53.42
C THR A 160 -10.21 -22.38 53.70
N ARG A 161 -10.83 -23.01 52.68
CA ARG A 161 -11.46 -24.34 52.79
C ARG A 161 -10.43 -25.48 52.77
N ALA A 162 -9.38 -25.39 51.95
CA ALA A 162 -8.28 -26.34 51.91
C ALA A 162 -7.51 -26.40 53.26
N THR A 163 -7.40 -25.26 53.95
CA THR A 163 -6.85 -25.20 55.32
C THR A 163 -7.81 -25.73 56.41
N ARG A 164 -9.13 -25.85 56.13
CA ARG A 164 -10.06 -26.58 57.01
C ARG A 164 -10.05 -28.09 56.76
N ALA A 165 -9.77 -28.54 55.53
CA ALA A 165 -9.72 -29.96 55.16
C ALA A 165 -8.46 -30.70 55.67
N THR A 166 -7.40 -29.99 56.09
CA THR A 166 -6.17 -30.61 56.63
C THR A 166 -6.18 -30.80 58.16
N ARG A 167 -7.31 -30.64 58.84
CA ARG A 167 -7.45 -31.05 60.26
C ARG A 167 -7.72 -32.55 60.37
N GLY A 168 -6.71 -33.33 60.00
CA GLY A 168 -6.72 -34.79 60.09
C GLY A 168 -5.35 -35.38 60.43
N VAL A 169 -4.48 -34.67 61.14
CA VAL A 169 -3.40 -35.30 61.94
C VAL A 169 -3.21 -34.46 63.20
N ALA A 170 -3.50 -35.08 64.34
CA ALA A 170 -3.36 -34.50 65.66
C ALA A 170 -1.87 -34.41 66.06
N VAL A 171 -1.41 -33.24 66.51
CA VAL A 171 -0.38 -33.15 67.55
C VAL A 171 -0.80 -32.06 68.53
N THR A 172 -0.72 -32.45 69.79
CA THR A 172 -1.28 -31.90 71.03
C THR A 172 -0.54 -30.65 71.56
N VAL A 173 -1.34 -29.68 72.06
CA VAL A 173 -1.24 -28.88 73.32
C VAL A 173 0.16 -28.30 73.69
N ALA A 174 0.39 -26.98 73.89
CA ALA A 174 -0.03 -26.15 75.05
C ALA A 174 0.40 -24.66 74.88
N PRO A 175 0.03 -23.71 75.77
CA PRO A 175 -0.46 -22.37 75.42
C PRO A 175 0.54 -21.20 75.60
N GLY A 176 0.33 -20.14 74.80
CA GLY A 176 0.96 -18.83 74.97
C GLY A 176 0.31 -17.82 74.01
N GLY A 177 -0.79 -17.22 74.43
CA GLY A 177 -1.58 -16.29 73.62
C GLY A 177 -0.87 -14.96 73.35
N TRP A 178 -1.01 -14.44 72.13
CA TRP A 178 -0.80 -13.00 71.87
C TRP A 178 -2.07 -12.22 72.26
N PRO A 179 -1.94 -11.03 72.90
CA PRO A 179 -3.07 -10.31 73.47
C PRO A 179 -4.04 -9.76 72.41
N ALA A 180 -5.34 -9.74 72.75
CA ALA A 180 -6.47 -9.41 71.87
C ALA A 180 -6.42 -8.04 71.16
N ARG A 181 -5.51 -7.13 71.55
CA ARG A 181 -5.33 -5.82 70.90
C ARG A 181 -4.73 -5.92 69.49
N THR A 182 -3.84 -6.88 69.21
CA THR A 182 -3.25 -7.04 67.86
C THR A 182 -4.22 -7.69 66.86
N ARG A 183 -5.22 -8.44 67.33
CA ARG A 183 -6.27 -9.01 66.46
C ARG A 183 -7.37 -8.01 66.09
N ARG A 184 -7.64 -7.00 66.92
CA ARG A 184 -8.65 -5.97 66.62
C ARG A 184 -8.12 -4.83 65.75
N MET A 185 -6.82 -4.52 65.78
CA MET A 185 -6.23 -3.53 64.86
C MET A 185 -6.14 -4.04 63.42
N ALA A 186 -5.85 -5.32 63.20
CA ALA A 186 -5.74 -5.87 61.84
C ALA A 186 -7.09 -5.92 61.09
N THR A 187 -8.22 -6.06 61.79
CA THR A 187 -9.57 -6.03 61.18
C THR A 187 -10.15 -4.63 61.06
N ALA A 188 -9.80 -3.68 61.94
CA ALA A 188 -10.29 -2.31 61.88
C ALA A 188 -9.64 -1.50 60.73
N THR A 189 -8.36 -1.73 60.43
CA THR A 189 -7.66 -1.04 59.32
C THR A 189 -8.14 -1.52 57.94
N ALA A 190 -8.61 -2.76 57.83
CA ALA A 190 -9.14 -3.32 56.58
C ALA A 190 -10.55 -2.82 56.22
N LEU A 191 -11.37 -2.43 57.21
CA LEU A 191 -12.74 -1.94 57.00
C LEU A 191 -12.81 -0.42 56.77
N LEU A 192 -11.88 0.36 57.33
CA LEU A 192 -11.82 1.82 57.12
C LEU A 192 -11.35 2.22 55.71
N LEU A 193 -10.56 1.38 55.03
CA LEU A 193 -10.11 1.63 53.65
C LEU A 193 -11.18 1.33 52.59
N VAL A 194 -12.19 0.51 52.91
CA VAL A 194 -13.30 0.20 51.99
C VAL A 194 -14.40 1.27 52.07
N ALA A 195 -14.58 1.93 53.21
CA ALA A 195 -15.58 2.97 53.39
C ALA A 195 -15.17 4.35 52.83
N ALA A 196 -13.86 4.66 52.75
CA ALA A 196 -13.36 5.92 52.21
C ALA A 196 -13.41 6.00 50.66
N GLY A 197 -13.54 4.87 49.96
CA GLY A 197 -13.60 4.82 48.50
C GLY A 197 -14.99 5.08 47.90
N PHE A 198 -16.05 5.14 48.71
CA PHE A 198 -17.43 5.21 48.21
C PHE A 198 -18.10 6.59 48.29
N THR A 199 -17.44 7.63 48.83
CA THR A 199 -18.03 8.98 48.98
C THR A 199 -17.54 10.04 47.99
N ALA A 200 -16.67 9.71 47.04
CA ALA A 200 -16.12 10.66 46.05
C ALA A 200 -16.60 10.46 44.60
N ALA A 201 -17.75 9.80 44.38
CA ALA A 201 -18.33 9.63 43.05
C ALA A 201 -19.78 10.13 43.02
N ARG A 202 -19.97 11.44 42.83
CA ARG A 202 -21.20 11.97 42.24
C ARG A 202 -20.92 12.25 40.75
N PRO A 203 -21.72 11.75 39.81
CA PRO A 203 -21.54 12.11 38.41
C PRO A 203 -22.05 13.54 38.21
N ALA A 204 -21.16 14.45 37.80
CA ALA A 204 -21.58 15.70 37.18
C ALA A 204 -22.09 15.37 35.78
N VAL A 205 -23.38 15.61 35.54
CA VAL A 205 -24.00 15.55 34.22
C VAL A 205 -23.50 16.76 33.41
N ALA A 206 -22.79 16.50 32.31
CA ALA A 206 -22.49 17.47 31.26
C ALA A 206 -22.94 16.89 29.92
N GLY A 207 -23.66 17.69 29.12
CA GLY A 207 -24.30 17.29 27.86
C GLY A 207 -23.31 16.99 26.72
N PRO A 208 -23.83 16.61 25.53
CA PRO A 208 -23.00 16.15 24.41
C PRO A 208 -22.29 17.34 23.75
N GLY A 209 -21.03 17.54 24.14
CA GLY A 209 -20.10 18.49 23.54
C GLY A 209 -19.04 17.75 22.72
N ASP A 210 -18.92 18.18 21.47
CA ASP A 210 -17.99 17.74 20.41
C ASP A 210 -16.53 17.64 20.90
N GLY A 211 -15.90 16.47 20.72
CA GLY A 211 -14.60 16.11 21.29
C GLY A 211 -13.58 15.71 20.23
N ARG A 212 -13.26 16.64 19.32
CA ARG A 212 -12.14 16.51 18.37
C ARG A 212 -10.81 16.52 19.13
N VAL A 213 -10.07 15.42 19.09
CA VAL A 213 -8.65 15.37 19.48
C VAL A 213 -7.81 15.66 18.23
N ARG A 214 -7.06 16.77 18.25
CA ARG A 214 -6.00 17.07 17.27
C ARG A 214 -4.71 16.33 17.66
N PRO A 215 -3.96 15.71 16.73
CA PRO A 215 -2.59 15.31 16.98
C PRO A 215 -1.57 16.39 16.52
N PHE A 216 -0.71 16.75 17.47
CA PHE A 216 0.69 17.19 17.45
C PHE A 216 1.31 17.88 16.19
N ALA A 217 1.72 19.14 16.41
CA ALA A 217 2.96 19.74 15.87
C ALA A 217 4.16 19.26 16.72
N GLY A 218 5.42 19.09 16.31
CA GLY A 218 6.30 19.47 15.18
C GLY A 218 7.73 19.10 15.64
N GLY A 219 8.79 18.97 14.83
CA GLY A 219 9.01 19.27 13.42
C GLY A 219 10.08 18.31 12.86
N MET A 220 10.35 18.24 11.57
CA MET A 220 10.24 19.25 10.52
C MET A 220 8.83 19.35 9.93
N THR A 221 8.39 20.57 9.62
CA THR A 221 7.04 20.87 9.12
C THR A 221 6.85 20.34 7.71
N ALA A 222 6.44 19.08 7.57
CA ALA A 222 5.61 18.69 6.45
C ALA A 222 4.30 19.48 6.55
N ALA A 223 3.90 20.14 5.46
CA ALA A 223 2.62 20.85 5.41
C ALA A 223 1.49 19.87 5.80
N PRO A 224 0.46 20.31 6.56
CA PRO A 224 -0.62 19.42 6.96
C PRO A 224 -1.32 18.85 5.72
N VAL A 225 -1.20 17.54 5.54
CA VAL A 225 -1.92 16.74 4.55
C VAL A 225 -3.39 16.73 4.97
N GLY A 226 -4.15 17.72 4.49
CA GLY A 226 -5.57 17.96 4.76
C GLY A 226 -6.13 19.04 3.81
N TYR A 227 -7.40 19.45 3.95
CA TYR A 227 -7.98 20.54 3.14
C TYR A 227 -7.30 21.87 3.48
N HIS A 228 -6.25 22.22 2.75
CA HIS A 228 -5.42 23.39 3.02
C HIS A 228 -5.64 24.51 2.00
N ARG A 229 -6.41 24.26 0.93
CA ARG A 229 -6.77 25.30 -0.05
C ARG A 229 -7.90 26.18 0.51
N PRO A 230 -7.85 27.51 0.30
CA PRO A 230 -8.88 28.42 0.77
C PRO A 230 -10.29 27.99 0.31
N GLY A 231 -11.26 28.02 1.24
CA GLY A 231 -12.68 27.77 0.94
C GLY A 231 -13.13 26.31 0.89
N VAL A 232 -12.20 25.34 0.78
CA VAL A 232 -12.55 23.91 0.66
C VAL A 232 -13.31 23.40 1.89
N ALA A 233 -12.83 23.72 3.09
CA ALA A 233 -13.47 23.27 4.33
C ALA A 233 -14.92 23.77 4.45
N ALA A 234 -15.18 25.02 4.08
CA ALA A 234 -16.53 25.59 4.11
C ALA A 234 -17.45 24.95 3.06
N ALA A 235 -16.93 24.68 1.86
CA ALA A 235 -17.70 24.05 0.80
C ALA A 235 -18.12 22.61 1.15
N LEU A 236 -17.28 21.88 1.90
CA LEU A 236 -17.61 20.53 2.36
C LEU A 236 -18.64 20.51 3.48
N GLU A 237 -18.61 21.49 4.38
CA GLU A 237 -19.68 21.68 5.37
C GLU A 237 -21.02 21.99 4.69
N GLN A 238 -21.01 22.81 3.65
CA GLN A 238 -22.21 23.08 2.85
C GLN A 238 -22.74 21.80 2.18
N ALA A 239 -21.88 21.01 1.53
CA ALA A 239 -22.29 19.76 0.88
C ALA A 239 -22.87 18.75 1.88
N ARG A 240 -22.35 18.69 3.12
CA ARG A 240 -22.91 17.87 4.21
C ARG A 240 -24.30 18.33 4.61
N ALA A 241 -24.48 19.65 4.77
CA ALA A 241 -25.76 20.24 5.12
C ALA A 241 -26.83 19.97 4.03
N GLU A 242 -26.48 20.12 2.75
CA GLU A 242 -27.38 19.88 1.62
C GLU A 242 -27.84 18.42 1.53
N ARG A 243 -26.99 17.46 1.91
CA ARG A 243 -27.32 16.03 1.87
C ARG A 243 -28.08 15.54 3.12
N GLY A 244 -28.23 16.40 4.13
CA GLY A 244 -28.86 16.04 5.42
C GLY A 244 -28.02 15.07 6.27
N GLY A 245 -26.69 15.06 6.14
CA GLY A 245 -25.81 14.13 6.84
C GLY A 245 -24.37 14.06 6.31
N VAL A 246 -23.72 12.90 6.44
CA VAL A 246 -22.32 12.72 5.97
C VAL A 246 -22.29 12.74 4.44
N ALA A 247 -21.69 13.79 3.86
CA ALA A 247 -21.39 13.86 2.44
C ALA A 247 -20.41 12.72 2.08
N LEU A 248 -20.66 12.05 0.95
CA LEU A 248 -19.76 11.05 0.39
C LEU A 248 -18.57 11.82 -0.22
N VAL A 249 -17.41 11.82 0.42
CA VAL A 249 -16.28 12.65 0.00
C VAL A 249 -15.03 11.78 -0.14
N SER A 250 -14.34 11.91 -1.28
CA SER A 250 -12.97 11.45 -1.44
C SER A 250 -12.03 12.64 -1.56
N ASN A 251 -10.86 12.53 -0.93
CA ASN A 251 -9.89 13.61 -0.79
C ASN A 251 -8.67 13.40 -1.66
N ASP A 252 -8.25 14.49 -2.31
CA ASP A 252 -6.94 14.62 -2.95
C ASP A 252 -6.07 15.55 -2.07
N PRO A 253 -5.30 15.00 -1.12
CA PRO A 253 -4.48 15.81 -0.24
C PRO A 253 -3.31 16.49 -0.97
N TRP A 254 -2.95 16.05 -2.18
CA TRP A 254 -1.89 16.64 -3.00
C TRP A 254 -2.36 17.94 -3.65
N ARG A 255 -3.57 17.95 -4.19
CA ARG A 255 -4.21 19.18 -4.69
C ARG A 255 -4.76 20.06 -3.55
N GLY A 256 -5.06 19.45 -2.41
CA GLY A 256 -5.66 20.10 -1.25
C GLY A 256 -7.17 20.35 -1.41
N THR A 257 -7.81 19.61 -2.31
CA THR A 257 -9.24 19.69 -2.68
C THR A 257 -9.88 18.29 -2.64
N PRO A 258 -11.21 18.16 -2.52
CA PRO A 258 -11.87 16.88 -2.74
C PRO A 258 -11.75 16.47 -4.21
N SER A 259 -11.46 15.20 -4.49
CA SER A 259 -11.52 14.61 -5.84
C SER A 259 -12.95 14.20 -6.20
N MET A 260 -13.77 13.90 -5.19
CA MET A 260 -15.19 13.58 -5.36
C MET A 260 -16.02 14.11 -4.21
N VAL A 261 -17.20 14.60 -4.53
CA VAL A 261 -18.18 15.04 -3.54
C VAL A 261 -19.58 14.65 -3.97
N GLY A 262 -20.22 13.79 -3.17
CA GLY A 262 -21.65 13.54 -3.22
C GLY A 262 -22.41 14.64 -2.48
N MET A 263 -23.42 15.21 -3.13
CA MET A 263 -24.19 16.36 -2.64
C MET A 263 -25.65 16.27 -3.09
N SER A 264 -26.43 17.31 -2.77
CA SER A 264 -27.80 17.47 -3.24
C SER A 264 -28.05 18.96 -3.49
N SER A 265 -27.34 19.50 -4.48
CA SER A 265 -27.31 20.94 -4.75
C SER A 265 -28.23 21.30 -5.93
N PRO A 266 -29.15 22.27 -5.78
CA PRO A 266 -29.95 22.75 -6.90
C PRO A 266 -29.07 23.30 -8.03
N PHE A 267 -29.23 22.79 -9.25
CA PHE A 267 -28.40 23.18 -10.39
C PHE A 267 -28.72 24.59 -10.91
N GLY A 268 -29.98 25.04 -10.81
CA GLY A 268 -30.41 26.37 -11.25
C GLY A 268 -30.43 26.59 -12.77
N GLY A 269 -29.95 25.62 -13.58
CA GLY A 269 -29.96 25.67 -15.04
C GLY A 269 -28.73 26.31 -15.67
N ASP A 270 -27.91 27.02 -14.89
CA ASP A 270 -26.67 27.66 -15.33
C ASP A 270 -25.45 27.04 -14.62
N ALA A 271 -24.71 26.21 -15.35
CA ALA A 271 -23.52 25.55 -14.82
C ALA A 271 -22.43 26.55 -14.40
N ARG A 272 -22.28 27.68 -15.09
CA ARG A 272 -21.24 28.67 -14.76
C ARG A 272 -21.57 29.34 -13.43
N ALA A 273 -22.84 29.71 -13.23
CA ALA A 273 -23.31 30.25 -11.96
C ALA A 273 -23.11 29.22 -10.83
N TRP A 274 -23.46 27.96 -11.09
CA TRP A 274 -23.30 26.87 -10.12
C TRP A 274 -21.83 26.66 -9.73
N LEU A 275 -20.91 26.59 -10.70
CA LEU A 275 -19.47 26.42 -10.44
C LEU A 275 -18.90 27.58 -9.61
N LYS A 276 -19.32 28.83 -9.89
CA LYS A 276 -18.90 30.00 -9.11
C LYS A 276 -19.38 29.94 -7.67
N GLN A 277 -20.64 29.56 -7.45
CA GLN A 277 -21.19 29.40 -6.11
C GLN A 277 -20.43 28.35 -5.30
N HIS A 278 -19.93 27.31 -5.95
CA HIS A 278 -19.24 26.19 -5.32
C HIS A 278 -17.72 26.24 -5.52
N ALA A 279 -17.15 27.44 -5.72
CA ALA A 279 -15.74 27.63 -6.05
C ALA A 279 -14.77 27.00 -5.04
N GLY A 280 -15.17 26.96 -3.76
CA GLY A 280 -14.41 26.31 -2.69
C GLY A 280 -14.17 24.82 -2.93
N LEU A 281 -15.05 24.09 -3.64
CA LEU A 281 -14.83 22.66 -3.94
C LEU A 281 -13.61 22.43 -4.84
N PHE A 282 -13.36 23.37 -5.74
CA PHE A 282 -12.31 23.27 -6.75
C PHE A 282 -10.99 23.87 -6.27
N GLY A 283 -10.98 24.60 -5.14
CA GLY A 283 -9.81 25.36 -4.69
C GLY A 283 -9.40 26.48 -5.66
N MET A 284 -10.33 26.92 -6.53
CA MET A 284 -10.11 27.91 -7.58
C MET A 284 -10.78 29.23 -7.23
N ALA A 285 -10.17 30.36 -7.59
CA ALA A 285 -10.77 31.68 -7.37
C ALA A 285 -11.96 31.96 -8.30
N ASP A 286 -11.89 31.54 -9.57
CA ASP A 286 -12.98 31.70 -10.54
C ASP A 286 -13.10 30.46 -11.47
N PRO A 287 -13.65 29.35 -10.97
CA PRO A 287 -13.90 28.17 -11.80
C PRO A 287 -14.88 28.45 -12.93
N GLY A 288 -15.78 29.43 -12.79
CA GLY A 288 -16.72 29.78 -13.85
C GLY A 288 -16.03 30.38 -15.08
N ALA A 289 -14.90 31.07 -14.90
CA ALA A 289 -14.08 31.58 -16.01
C ALA A 289 -13.12 30.53 -16.58
N GLN A 290 -12.58 29.65 -15.73
CA GLN A 290 -11.55 28.68 -16.12
C GLN A 290 -12.13 27.35 -16.60
N LEU A 291 -13.28 26.90 -16.12
CA LEU A 291 -13.90 25.64 -16.56
C LEU A 291 -14.85 25.93 -17.72
N ARG A 292 -14.51 25.41 -18.90
CA ARG A 292 -15.33 25.52 -20.11
C ARG A 292 -16.09 24.22 -20.37
N PRO A 293 -17.34 24.27 -20.85
CA PRO A 293 -18.08 23.06 -21.22
C PRO A 293 -17.30 22.25 -22.26
N LEU A 294 -17.10 20.96 -21.99
CA LEU A 294 -16.42 20.01 -22.86
C LEU A 294 -17.44 19.11 -23.56
N ARG A 295 -18.29 18.43 -22.79
CA ARG A 295 -19.33 17.54 -23.32
C ARG A 295 -20.49 17.41 -22.36
N GLU A 296 -21.65 17.11 -22.92
CA GLU A 296 -22.81 16.65 -22.18
C GLU A 296 -23.10 15.20 -22.57
N GLN A 297 -23.30 14.35 -21.58
CA GLN A 297 -23.70 12.95 -21.79
C GLN A 297 -24.96 12.64 -21.01
N ARG A 298 -25.75 11.72 -21.55
CA ARG A 298 -26.79 11.03 -20.78
C ARG A 298 -26.43 9.57 -20.68
N ASP A 299 -26.41 9.04 -19.46
CA ASP A 299 -26.22 7.62 -19.28
C ASP A 299 -27.52 6.85 -19.53
N PRO A 300 -27.47 5.51 -19.69
CA PRO A 300 -28.67 4.70 -19.92
C PRO A 300 -29.72 4.77 -18.80
N THR A 301 -29.36 5.27 -17.62
CA THR A 301 -30.32 5.49 -16.52
C THR A 301 -31.05 6.83 -16.65
N GLY A 302 -30.65 7.68 -17.60
CA GLY A 302 -31.23 8.98 -17.90
C GLY A 302 -30.57 10.14 -17.14
N GLU A 303 -29.54 9.87 -16.34
CA GLU A 303 -28.77 10.90 -15.64
C GLU A 303 -28.00 11.76 -16.63
N ARG A 304 -27.81 13.03 -16.29
CA ARG A 304 -27.16 14.02 -17.16
C ARG A 304 -25.81 14.37 -16.58
N HIS A 305 -24.75 14.20 -17.37
CA HIS A 305 -23.38 14.48 -16.95
C HIS A 305 -22.81 15.63 -17.77
N LEU A 306 -22.50 16.72 -17.09
CA LEU A 306 -21.88 17.90 -17.67
C LEU A 306 -20.39 17.86 -17.37
N TRP A 307 -19.58 17.66 -18.40
CA TRP A 307 -18.14 17.67 -18.29
C TRP A 307 -17.59 19.01 -18.73
N PHE A 308 -16.64 19.51 -17.96
CA PHE A 308 -15.91 20.73 -18.19
C PHE A 308 -14.42 20.43 -18.27
N GLU A 309 -13.70 21.25 -19.02
CA GLU A 309 -12.25 21.22 -19.12
C GLU A 309 -11.69 22.56 -18.65
N GLN A 310 -10.65 22.52 -17.82
CA GLN A 310 -9.99 23.73 -17.35
C GLN A 310 -9.22 24.40 -18.50
N HIS A 311 -9.27 25.72 -18.54
CA HIS A 311 -8.58 26.56 -19.51
C HIS A 311 -7.90 27.73 -18.79
N ILE A 312 -6.68 28.06 -19.22
CA ILE A 312 -5.95 29.28 -18.81
C ILE A 312 -5.70 30.10 -20.08
N ASP A 313 -6.10 31.37 -20.08
CA ASP A 313 -6.07 32.27 -21.25
C ASP A 313 -6.70 31.68 -22.52
N GLY A 314 -7.68 30.77 -22.33
CA GLY A 314 -8.36 30.09 -23.43
C GLY A 314 -7.64 28.88 -24.01
N ILE A 315 -6.54 28.45 -23.40
CA ILE A 315 -5.79 27.24 -23.75
C ILE A 315 -6.22 26.11 -22.79
N PRO A 316 -6.61 24.93 -23.29
CA PRO A 316 -7.04 23.81 -22.46
C PRO A 316 -5.88 23.26 -21.62
N VAL A 317 -6.17 22.90 -20.38
CA VAL A 317 -5.26 22.19 -19.46
C VAL A 317 -5.54 20.70 -19.60
N LEU A 318 -4.58 19.97 -20.16
CA LEU A 318 -4.72 18.54 -20.42
C LEU A 318 -4.90 17.77 -19.11
N GLY A 319 -5.83 16.81 -19.11
CA GLY A 319 -6.13 15.98 -17.93
C GLY A 319 -6.99 16.67 -16.86
N SER A 320 -7.18 17.98 -16.93
CA SER A 320 -7.96 18.71 -15.93
C SER A 320 -9.43 18.80 -16.31
N ARG A 321 -10.21 17.83 -15.81
CA ARG A 321 -11.65 17.72 -16.08
C ARG A 321 -12.47 17.78 -14.80
N VAL A 322 -13.62 18.45 -14.90
CA VAL A 322 -14.62 18.52 -13.84
C VAL A 322 -15.93 17.96 -14.38
N GLY A 323 -16.54 17.03 -13.66
CA GLY A 323 -17.83 16.45 -13.97
C GLY A 323 -18.89 16.90 -12.98
N LEU A 324 -19.97 17.52 -13.46
CA LEU A 324 -21.20 17.69 -12.68
C LEU A 324 -22.17 16.58 -13.09
N HIS A 325 -22.53 15.71 -12.15
CA HIS A 325 -23.44 14.61 -12.40
C HIS A 325 -24.79 14.96 -11.80
N LEU A 326 -25.74 15.23 -12.69
CA LEU A 326 -27.08 15.64 -12.36
C LEU A 326 -28.00 14.43 -12.34
N ASP A 327 -29.02 14.53 -11.50
CA ASP A 327 -30.12 13.60 -11.46
C ASP A 327 -30.83 13.47 -12.82
N ARG A 328 -31.72 12.48 -12.94
CA ARG A 328 -32.48 12.23 -14.17
C ARG A 328 -33.32 13.41 -14.63
N THR A 329 -33.74 14.28 -13.70
CA THR A 329 -34.49 15.51 -14.03
C THR A 329 -33.60 16.62 -14.55
N GLY A 330 -32.28 16.53 -14.34
CA GLY A 330 -31.31 17.55 -14.68
C GLY A 330 -31.43 18.82 -13.81
N ARG A 331 -32.05 18.73 -12.64
CA ARG A 331 -32.32 19.87 -11.74
C ARG A 331 -31.44 19.90 -10.51
N THR A 332 -30.84 18.77 -10.15
CA THR A 332 -30.02 18.65 -8.94
C THR A 332 -28.67 18.06 -9.32
N VAL A 333 -27.58 18.72 -8.90
CA VAL A 333 -26.24 18.13 -8.91
C VAL A 333 -26.17 17.18 -7.71
N GLU A 334 -26.01 15.89 -7.99
CA GLU A 334 -25.94 14.85 -6.95
C GLU A 334 -24.49 14.43 -6.66
N PHE A 335 -23.60 14.67 -7.62
CA PHE A 335 -22.20 14.29 -7.50
C PHE A 335 -21.30 15.23 -8.32
N VAL A 336 -20.10 15.47 -7.80
CA VAL A 336 -19.04 16.21 -8.50
C VAL A 336 -17.80 15.34 -8.57
N THR A 337 -17.30 15.15 -9.79
CA THR A 337 -15.95 14.66 -10.06
C THR A 337 -15.04 15.85 -10.27
N ASN A 338 -13.95 15.95 -9.52
CA ASN A 338 -13.08 17.13 -9.51
C ASN A 338 -11.62 16.75 -9.81
N GLY A 339 -11.21 16.96 -11.07
CA GLY A 339 -9.82 16.95 -11.51
C GLY A 339 -9.28 18.35 -11.84
N ALA A 340 -9.90 19.41 -11.32
CA ALA A 340 -9.38 20.78 -11.52
C ALA A 340 -7.98 20.90 -10.91
N GLU A 341 -7.09 21.63 -11.59
CA GLU A 341 -5.76 21.96 -11.06
C GLU A 341 -5.78 23.38 -10.48
N PRO A 342 -5.94 23.54 -9.15
CA PRO A 342 -6.17 24.85 -8.53
C PRO A 342 -4.93 25.77 -8.53
N ALA A 343 -3.73 25.20 -8.71
CA ALA A 343 -2.48 25.95 -8.68
C ALA A 343 -1.52 25.45 -9.74
N LEU A 344 -1.59 26.06 -10.92
CA LEU A 344 -0.67 25.83 -12.03
C LEU A 344 0.38 26.94 -12.08
N ALA A 345 1.65 26.57 -12.25
CA ALA A 345 2.72 27.47 -12.62
C ALA A 345 2.85 27.45 -14.15
N VAL A 346 2.22 28.43 -14.80
CA VAL A 346 2.22 28.59 -16.27
C VAL A 346 3.18 29.73 -16.63
N PRO A 347 4.40 29.43 -17.14
CA PRO A 347 5.39 30.47 -17.44
C PRO A 347 4.97 31.37 -18.61
N THR A 348 4.23 30.81 -19.58
CA THR A 348 3.73 31.52 -20.75
C THR A 348 2.52 30.79 -21.35
N THR A 349 1.62 31.56 -21.96
CA THR A 349 0.52 31.10 -22.81
C THR A 349 0.73 31.45 -24.28
N LYS A 350 1.91 31.99 -24.62
CA LYS A 350 2.29 32.37 -25.99
C LYS A 350 3.32 31.40 -26.55
N ALA A 351 2.96 30.71 -27.63
CA ALA A 351 3.87 29.88 -28.40
C ALA A 351 4.89 30.74 -29.16
N THR A 352 6.16 30.36 -29.12
CA THR A 352 7.23 30.94 -29.95
C THR A 352 7.62 30.01 -31.10
N VAL A 353 7.30 28.73 -31.00
CA VAL A 353 7.45 27.73 -32.06
C VAL A 353 6.16 27.64 -32.85
N ALA A 354 6.26 27.68 -34.19
CA ALA A 354 5.12 27.51 -35.07
C ALA A 354 4.58 26.06 -35.04
N ASP A 355 3.27 25.90 -35.22
CA ASP A 355 2.59 24.61 -35.32
C ASP A 355 3.15 23.71 -36.44
N SER A 356 3.56 24.30 -37.57
CA SER A 356 4.22 23.59 -38.68
C SER A 356 5.59 23.01 -38.31
N ALA A 357 6.36 23.73 -37.49
CA ALA A 357 7.62 23.23 -36.94
C ALA A 357 7.37 22.11 -35.93
N ALA A 358 6.32 22.23 -35.10
CA ALA A 358 5.90 21.17 -34.20
C ALA A 358 5.43 19.91 -34.94
N LEU A 359 4.68 20.06 -36.05
CA LEU A 359 4.31 18.96 -36.92
C LEU A 359 5.54 18.29 -37.55
N ALA A 360 6.54 19.07 -37.98
CA ALA A 360 7.79 18.52 -38.48
C ALA A 360 8.50 17.69 -37.40
N THR A 361 8.59 18.19 -36.17
CA THR A 361 9.13 17.46 -35.02
C THR A 361 8.34 16.17 -34.74
N ALA A 362 7.00 16.22 -34.74
CA ALA A 362 6.17 15.04 -34.52
C ALA A 362 6.33 13.98 -35.64
N ARG A 363 6.52 14.41 -36.89
CA ARG A 363 6.78 13.50 -38.02
C ARG A 363 8.15 12.83 -37.96
N LEU A 364 9.11 13.34 -37.18
CA LEU A 364 10.33 12.58 -36.89
C LEU A 364 10.00 11.31 -36.10
N ALA A 365 8.95 11.34 -35.26
CA ALA A 365 8.49 10.20 -34.48
C ALA A 365 7.52 9.28 -35.24
N LEU A 366 6.80 9.78 -36.25
CA LEU A 366 6.01 8.95 -37.17
C LEU A 366 6.13 9.46 -38.62
N PRO A 367 7.20 9.06 -39.36
CA PRO A 367 7.49 9.58 -40.70
C PRO A 367 6.38 9.31 -41.74
N GLY A 368 5.68 8.17 -41.61
CA GLY A 368 4.52 7.81 -42.45
C GLY A 368 3.19 8.42 -41.97
N GLY A 369 3.21 9.11 -40.83
CA GLY A 369 2.03 9.64 -40.14
C GLY A 369 1.36 10.78 -40.88
N ARG A 370 0.08 10.60 -41.17
CA ARG A 370 -0.80 11.65 -41.69
C ARG A 370 -1.47 12.36 -40.53
N LEU A 371 -1.63 13.68 -40.64
CA LEU A 371 -2.32 14.45 -39.62
C LEU A 371 -3.78 13.98 -39.53
N ALA A 372 -4.19 13.50 -38.36
CA ALA A 372 -5.55 13.03 -38.10
C ALA A 372 -6.49 14.19 -37.74
N GLU A 373 -5.98 15.21 -37.05
CA GLU A 373 -6.71 16.43 -36.70
C GLU A 373 -5.79 17.66 -36.74
N PRO A 374 -6.33 18.89 -36.92
CA PRO A 374 -5.55 20.12 -36.83
C PRO A 374 -4.74 20.21 -35.53
N VAL A 375 -3.51 20.71 -35.63
CA VAL A 375 -2.61 20.92 -34.48
C VAL A 375 -3.24 21.93 -33.51
N ARG A 376 -3.24 21.62 -32.21
CA ARG A 376 -3.85 22.47 -31.17
C ARG A 376 -2.86 22.79 -30.06
N LEU A 377 -3.06 23.91 -29.38
CA LEU A 377 -2.24 24.29 -28.24
C LEU A 377 -2.89 23.76 -26.94
N ALA A 378 -2.08 23.25 -26.02
CA ALA A 378 -2.52 22.75 -24.72
C ALA A 378 -1.49 23.06 -23.62
N LEU A 379 -1.95 23.09 -22.38
CA LEU A 379 -1.13 23.17 -21.17
C LEU A 379 -1.00 21.79 -20.55
N LEU A 380 0.23 21.33 -20.33
CA LEU A 380 0.56 20.03 -19.76
C LEU A 380 1.13 20.22 -18.34
N PRO A 381 0.33 20.00 -17.29
CA PRO A 381 0.80 20.10 -15.91
C PRO A 381 1.64 18.89 -15.49
N ALA A 382 2.66 19.11 -14.67
CA ALA A 382 3.40 18.07 -13.94
C ALA A 382 2.66 17.65 -12.67
N ASP A 383 3.18 16.61 -11.99
CA ASP A 383 2.61 16.11 -10.73
C ASP A 383 2.46 17.19 -9.65
N ALA A 384 1.33 17.15 -8.93
CA ALA A 384 1.00 18.11 -7.88
C ALA A 384 1.79 17.85 -6.58
N ASP A 385 2.43 18.90 -6.05
CA ASP A 385 3.17 18.93 -4.78
C ASP A 385 2.37 19.71 -3.72
N PRO A 386 2.13 19.20 -2.49
CA PRO A 386 1.29 19.86 -1.49
C PRO A 386 1.96 21.15 -1.03
N GLY A 387 1.41 22.29 -1.48
CA GLY A 387 1.90 23.62 -1.14
C GLY A 387 2.71 24.34 -2.22
N ARG A 388 2.90 23.72 -3.40
CA ARG A 388 3.48 24.40 -4.59
C ARG A 388 2.51 24.42 -5.76
N ALA A 389 2.80 25.29 -6.73
CA ALA A 389 2.07 25.33 -7.99
C ALA A 389 2.72 24.34 -8.97
N SER A 390 1.90 23.52 -9.64
CA SER A 390 2.37 22.48 -10.56
C SER A 390 3.06 23.10 -11.77
N PRO A 391 4.36 22.83 -12.02
CA PRO A 391 5.03 23.27 -13.24
C PRO A 391 4.24 22.83 -14.47
N THR A 392 3.96 23.76 -15.39
CA THR A 392 3.09 23.50 -16.54
C THR A 392 3.77 23.92 -17.83
N VAL A 393 3.83 23.00 -18.79
CA VAL A 393 4.44 23.23 -20.11
C VAL A 393 3.37 23.61 -21.12
N LEU A 394 3.63 24.64 -21.93
CA LEU A 394 2.83 24.96 -23.11
C LEU A 394 3.27 24.08 -24.28
N ALA A 395 2.37 23.29 -24.85
CA ALA A 395 2.71 22.33 -25.91
C ALA A 395 1.69 22.30 -27.06
N TRP A 396 2.19 22.04 -28.26
CA TRP A 396 1.41 21.68 -29.44
C TRP A 396 1.03 20.20 -29.41
N GLN A 397 -0.26 19.92 -29.49
CA GLN A 397 -0.85 18.59 -29.66
C GLN A 397 -0.96 18.28 -31.15
N VAL A 398 -0.19 17.30 -31.63
CA VAL A 398 -0.11 16.88 -33.03
C VAL A 398 -0.55 15.44 -33.15
N TRP A 399 -1.75 15.20 -33.66
CA TRP A 399 -2.25 13.84 -33.87
C TRP A 399 -1.84 13.32 -35.25
N LEU A 400 -1.00 12.29 -35.29
CA LEU A 400 -0.62 11.57 -36.49
C LEU A 400 -1.17 10.15 -36.49
N ALA A 401 -1.70 9.71 -37.62
CA ALA A 401 -2.12 8.34 -37.88
C ALA A 401 -1.45 7.80 -39.14
N ASP A 402 -0.88 6.61 -39.05
CA ASP A 402 -0.37 5.81 -40.15
C ASP A 402 -1.12 4.48 -40.21
N PRO A 403 -2.18 4.40 -41.04
CA PRO A 403 -2.97 3.17 -41.19
C PRO A 403 -2.17 2.00 -41.77
N ALA A 404 -1.09 2.25 -42.51
CA ALA A 404 -0.25 1.18 -43.05
C ALA A 404 0.66 0.57 -41.98
N ALA A 405 1.06 1.39 -40.99
CA ALA A 405 1.80 0.93 -39.82
C ALA A 405 0.90 0.47 -38.66
N GLY A 406 -0.42 0.72 -38.72
CA GLY A 406 -1.34 0.46 -37.62
C GLY A 406 -1.13 1.36 -36.40
N VAL A 407 -0.44 2.50 -36.56
CA VAL A 407 -0.06 3.40 -35.47
C VAL A 407 -0.86 4.69 -35.56
N SER A 408 -1.42 5.15 -34.45
CA SER A 408 -2.02 6.48 -34.37
C SER A 408 -1.76 7.08 -32.99
N ASN A 409 -1.08 8.22 -32.95
CA ASN A 409 -0.53 8.83 -31.75
C ASN A 409 -0.73 10.35 -31.75
N VAL A 410 -0.89 10.90 -30.56
CA VAL A 410 -0.93 12.34 -30.30
C VAL A 410 0.39 12.76 -29.67
N TYR A 411 1.20 13.51 -30.41
CA TYR A 411 2.50 14.01 -29.99
C TYR A 411 2.37 15.41 -29.37
N PHE A 412 3.00 15.64 -28.22
CA PHE A 412 3.05 16.93 -27.54
C PHE A 412 4.43 17.56 -27.73
N VAL A 413 4.52 18.65 -28.47
CA VAL A 413 5.77 19.36 -28.76
C VAL A 413 5.78 20.69 -28.01
N ASP A 414 6.82 20.95 -27.23
CA ASP A 414 7.00 22.21 -26.48
C ASP A 414 6.82 23.39 -27.43
N ALA A 415 5.83 24.23 -27.14
CA ALA A 415 5.46 25.36 -27.99
C ALA A 415 6.45 26.52 -27.87
N THR A 416 7.45 26.42 -27.00
CA THR A 416 8.52 27.41 -26.81
C THR A 416 9.88 26.89 -27.25
N GLY A 417 10.20 25.64 -26.92
CA GLY A 417 11.48 24.99 -27.23
C GLY A 417 11.48 24.07 -28.45
N GLY A 418 10.31 23.67 -28.95
CA GLY A 418 10.15 22.88 -30.18
C GLY A 418 10.52 21.40 -30.05
N ARG A 419 10.82 20.95 -28.83
CA ARG A 419 11.19 19.58 -28.50
C ARG A 419 9.93 18.74 -28.23
N LEU A 420 9.91 17.50 -28.69
CA LEU A 420 8.88 16.54 -28.26
C LEU A 420 8.96 16.33 -26.74
N VAL A 421 7.85 16.55 -26.06
CA VAL A 421 7.70 16.48 -24.60
C VAL A 421 7.06 15.16 -24.20
N TYR A 422 6.04 14.71 -24.95
CA TYR A 422 5.23 13.54 -24.60
C TYR A 422 4.50 12.97 -25.84
N ALA A 423 3.98 11.75 -25.79
CA ALA A 423 3.12 11.18 -26.83
C ALA A 423 2.05 10.25 -26.22
N LEU A 424 0.85 10.23 -26.80
CA LEU A 424 -0.30 9.42 -26.34
C LEU A 424 -0.87 8.56 -27.50
N PRO A 425 -1.01 7.24 -27.36
CA PRO A 425 -1.64 6.38 -28.39
C PRO A 425 -3.16 6.56 -28.56
N ARG A 426 -3.70 6.26 -29.76
CA ARG A 426 -5.13 6.35 -30.13
C ARG A 426 -5.52 5.41 -31.29
N ALA A 427 -6.48 4.49 -31.17
CA ALA A 427 -6.90 3.52 -32.23
C ALA A 427 -8.41 3.55 -32.60
N SER A 428 -8.85 2.88 -33.69
CA SER A 428 -10.14 3.03 -34.43
C SER A 428 -11.20 1.89 -34.29
N GLU A 429 -12.48 2.21 -34.52
CA GLU A 429 -13.75 1.56 -34.05
C GLU A 429 -14.22 0.20 -34.65
N ALA A 430 -13.41 -0.87 -34.68
CA ALA A 430 -13.94 -2.22 -34.95
C ALA A 430 -13.13 -3.36 -34.29
N LYS A 431 -13.80 -4.50 -33.97
CA LYS A 431 -13.11 -5.74 -33.55
C LYS A 431 -12.10 -6.17 -34.61
N HIS A 432 -10.82 -6.02 -34.32
CA HIS A 432 -9.74 -6.38 -35.23
C HIS A 432 -8.64 -7.13 -34.47
N ARG A 433 -8.46 -8.41 -34.79
CA ARG A 433 -7.46 -9.30 -34.15
C ARG A 433 -6.29 -9.60 -35.08
N SER A 434 -5.09 -9.63 -34.52
CA SER A 434 -3.87 -10.05 -35.23
C SER A 434 -2.94 -10.85 -34.31
N ILE A 435 -2.83 -12.15 -34.58
CA ILE A 435 -2.09 -13.10 -33.74
C ILE A 435 -0.82 -13.54 -34.45
N ARG A 436 0.30 -13.38 -33.75
CA ARG A 436 1.65 -13.75 -34.15
C ARG A 436 2.14 -14.90 -33.29
N ASP A 437 3.09 -15.65 -33.81
CA ASP A 437 3.67 -16.82 -33.17
C ASP A 437 5.19 -16.68 -33.07
N ALA A 438 5.72 -16.55 -31.85
CA ALA A 438 7.16 -16.40 -31.60
C ALA A 438 7.96 -17.66 -31.94
N ASN A 439 7.29 -18.75 -32.34
CA ASN A 439 7.91 -20.00 -32.75
C ASN A 439 8.92 -20.51 -31.72
N LYS A 440 8.64 -20.29 -30.43
CA LYS A 440 9.50 -20.71 -29.32
C LYS A 440 10.88 -20.03 -29.32
N LEU A 441 10.98 -18.83 -29.88
CA LEU A 441 12.20 -18.00 -29.96
C LEU A 441 12.05 -16.69 -29.18
N THR A 442 13.17 -15.97 -29.02
CA THR A 442 13.29 -14.77 -28.18
C THR A 442 13.15 -13.43 -28.93
N GLU A 443 13.20 -13.35 -30.28
CA GLU A 443 12.78 -12.17 -31.10
C GLU A 443 12.95 -12.41 -32.64
N LEU A 444 12.41 -11.51 -33.49
CA LEU A 444 11.67 -11.80 -34.75
C LEU A 444 12.28 -11.21 -36.06
N PRO A 445 11.70 -11.48 -37.27
CA PRO A 445 10.36 -11.01 -37.67
C PRO A 445 9.32 -12.16 -37.78
N ILE A 446 8.14 -12.00 -37.16
CA ILE A 446 6.97 -12.88 -37.39
C ILE A 446 5.92 -12.04 -38.08
N LEU A 447 5.51 -12.52 -39.25
CA LEU A 447 4.26 -12.13 -39.86
C LEU A 447 3.08 -12.69 -39.05
N PRO A 448 1.91 -12.02 -39.02
CA PRO A 448 0.71 -12.57 -38.40
C PRO A 448 0.41 -13.97 -38.96
N LYS A 449 0.17 -14.93 -38.06
CA LYS A 449 -0.27 -16.29 -38.41
C LYS A 449 -1.78 -16.38 -38.59
N ARG A 450 -2.53 -15.51 -37.90
CA ARG A 450 -3.99 -15.40 -38.03
C ARG A 450 -4.44 -13.96 -37.80
N VAL A 451 -5.20 -13.41 -38.73
CA VAL A 451 -5.84 -12.08 -38.62
C VAL A 451 -7.36 -12.18 -38.62
N GLU A 452 -8.05 -11.08 -38.35
CA GLU A 452 -9.51 -11.02 -38.32
C GLU A 452 -10.15 -11.60 -39.60
N GLY A 453 -11.15 -12.46 -39.42
CA GLY A 453 -11.85 -13.15 -40.51
C GLY A 453 -11.08 -14.30 -41.16
N GLN A 454 -9.81 -14.51 -40.81
CA GLN A 454 -9.01 -15.63 -41.32
C GLN A 454 -9.39 -16.94 -40.63
N GLY A 455 -9.41 -18.03 -41.43
CA GLY A 455 -9.59 -19.39 -40.92
C GLY A 455 -8.48 -19.81 -39.94
N PRO A 456 -8.67 -20.94 -39.22
CA PRO A 456 -7.72 -21.41 -38.21
C PRO A 456 -6.29 -21.63 -38.74
N SER A 457 -5.30 -21.35 -37.89
CA SER A 457 -3.89 -21.71 -38.10
C SER A 457 -3.62 -23.16 -37.71
N ASP A 458 -2.52 -23.72 -38.19
CA ASP A 458 -1.95 -25.00 -37.76
C ASP A 458 -1.33 -24.98 -36.35
N VAL A 459 -1.18 -23.80 -35.74
CA VAL A 459 -0.66 -23.64 -34.37
C VAL A 459 -1.82 -23.45 -33.38
N ALA A 460 -1.96 -24.36 -32.42
CA ALA A 460 -3.05 -24.36 -31.44
C ALA A 460 -3.14 -23.05 -30.63
N ASP A 461 -2.03 -22.62 -30.01
CA ASP A 461 -1.98 -21.38 -29.22
C ASP A 461 -2.41 -20.14 -30.01
N VAL A 462 -2.17 -20.11 -31.33
CA VAL A 462 -2.61 -19.00 -32.19
C VAL A 462 -4.15 -18.98 -32.29
N ASN A 463 -4.77 -20.15 -32.39
CA ASN A 463 -6.22 -20.26 -32.44
C ASN A 463 -6.85 -19.97 -31.09
N ASP A 464 -6.26 -20.48 -30.02
CA ASP A 464 -6.73 -20.21 -28.66
C ASP A 464 -6.66 -18.71 -28.37
N ALA A 465 -5.55 -18.04 -28.69
CA ALA A 465 -5.43 -16.60 -28.43
C ALA A 465 -6.43 -15.80 -29.27
N TYR A 466 -6.63 -16.18 -30.54
CA TYR A 466 -7.64 -15.56 -31.41
C TYR A 466 -9.06 -15.68 -30.83
N ASP A 467 -9.42 -16.86 -30.35
CA ASP A 467 -10.76 -17.15 -29.83
C ASP A 467 -10.97 -16.53 -28.44
N ARG A 468 -9.99 -16.61 -27.53
CA ARG A 468 -10.06 -15.99 -26.20
C ARG A 468 -10.15 -14.48 -26.28
N LEU A 469 -9.30 -13.81 -27.06
CA LEU A 469 -9.41 -12.36 -27.27
C LEU A 469 -10.75 -11.97 -27.89
N GLY A 470 -11.28 -12.84 -28.77
CA GLY A 470 -12.62 -12.70 -29.31
C GLY A 470 -13.69 -12.69 -28.22
N GLN A 471 -13.63 -13.65 -27.30
CA GLN A 471 -14.58 -13.80 -26.20
C GLN A 471 -14.52 -12.63 -25.21
N VAL A 472 -13.32 -12.15 -24.87
CA VAL A 472 -13.15 -10.98 -23.99
C VAL A 472 -13.73 -9.72 -24.63
N TYR A 473 -13.44 -9.48 -25.92
CA TYR A 473 -14.05 -8.36 -26.64
C TYR A 473 -15.59 -8.44 -26.63
N ASP A 474 -16.15 -9.62 -26.91
CA ASP A 474 -17.61 -9.78 -26.97
C ASP A 474 -18.27 -9.53 -25.62
N TYR A 475 -17.61 -9.90 -24.51
CA TYR A 475 -18.07 -9.53 -23.17
C TYR A 475 -18.12 -8.01 -22.99
N TYR A 476 -17.02 -7.29 -23.24
CA TYR A 476 -16.98 -5.84 -23.06
C TYR A 476 -17.97 -5.10 -23.97
N SER A 477 -18.06 -5.52 -25.23
CA SER A 477 -19.02 -4.98 -26.21
C SER A 477 -20.46 -5.23 -25.77
N ASN A 478 -20.83 -6.47 -25.47
CA ASN A 478 -22.24 -6.83 -25.25
C ASN A 478 -22.74 -6.48 -23.85
N VAL A 479 -21.90 -6.58 -22.83
CA VAL A 479 -22.29 -6.35 -21.43
C VAL A 479 -22.15 -4.87 -21.05
N HIS A 480 -21.09 -4.22 -21.55
CA HIS A 480 -20.72 -2.86 -21.13
C HIS A 480 -20.81 -1.82 -22.25
N SER A 481 -21.18 -2.21 -23.48
CA SER A 481 -21.20 -1.32 -24.65
C SER A 481 -19.84 -0.65 -24.88
N ARG A 482 -18.75 -1.37 -24.57
CA ARG A 482 -17.37 -0.90 -24.73
C ARG A 482 -16.75 -1.53 -25.97
N ASP A 483 -16.27 -0.69 -26.88
CA ASP A 483 -15.55 -1.12 -28.06
C ASP A 483 -14.06 -1.34 -27.77
N SER A 484 -13.67 -2.61 -27.57
CA SER A 484 -12.31 -3.06 -27.23
C SER A 484 -11.75 -2.53 -25.89
N TYR A 485 -10.48 -2.83 -25.60
CA TYR A 485 -9.83 -2.47 -24.35
C TYR A 485 -9.76 -0.95 -24.17
N ASN A 486 -9.58 -0.15 -25.23
CA ASN A 486 -9.48 1.31 -25.16
C ASN A 486 -10.81 2.07 -25.30
N GLY A 487 -11.92 1.36 -25.58
CA GLY A 487 -13.24 1.95 -25.78
C GLY A 487 -13.43 2.64 -27.14
N THR A 488 -12.47 2.54 -28.06
CA THR A 488 -12.52 3.11 -29.41
C THR A 488 -12.05 2.11 -30.48
N GLY A 489 -12.15 0.80 -30.22
CA GLY A 489 -11.84 -0.26 -31.19
C GLY A 489 -10.37 -0.65 -31.30
N GLY A 490 -9.57 -0.47 -30.24
CA GLY A 490 -8.17 -0.87 -30.23
C GLY A 490 -7.91 -2.29 -30.74
N ASP A 491 -6.88 -2.43 -31.59
CA ASP A 491 -6.49 -3.71 -32.17
C ASP A 491 -6.11 -4.73 -31.09
N LEU A 492 -6.65 -5.93 -31.21
CA LEU A 492 -6.36 -7.06 -30.33
C LEU A 492 -5.17 -7.82 -30.91
N ASN A 493 -3.97 -7.30 -30.66
CA ASN A 493 -2.72 -7.91 -31.06
C ASN A 493 -2.28 -8.96 -30.03
N ALA A 494 -1.72 -10.08 -30.50
CA ALA A 494 -1.05 -11.05 -29.63
C ALA A 494 0.21 -11.65 -30.23
N VAL A 495 1.14 -12.04 -29.37
CA VAL A 495 2.29 -12.90 -29.67
C VAL A 495 2.22 -14.11 -28.74
N VAL A 496 2.15 -15.31 -29.31
CA VAL A 496 2.08 -16.57 -28.53
C VAL A 496 3.40 -17.34 -28.60
N ARG A 497 3.59 -18.28 -27.65
CA ARG A 497 4.75 -19.18 -27.55
C ARG A 497 6.08 -18.45 -27.35
N VAL A 498 6.06 -17.38 -26.56
CA VAL A 498 7.28 -16.68 -26.14
C VAL A 498 8.06 -17.52 -25.13
N ARG A 499 9.38 -17.50 -25.23
CA ARG A 499 10.28 -18.20 -24.30
C ARG A 499 11.27 -17.24 -23.66
N GLN A 500 11.68 -17.57 -22.42
CA GLN A 500 12.71 -16.82 -21.71
C GLN A 500 14.10 -17.20 -22.22
N LYS A 501 14.30 -18.48 -22.57
CA LYS A 501 15.46 -19.00 -23.31
C LYS A 501 15.00 -20.11 -24.26
N LYS A 502 15.86 -20.49 -25.21
CA LYS A 502 15.57 -21.57 -26.16
C LYS A 502 15.00 -22.83 -25.50
N ASP A 503 15.51 -23.22 -24.34
CA ASP A 503 15.11 -24.44 -23.62
C ASP A 503 14.31 -24.17 -22.33
N GLU A 504 13.91 -22.92 -22.09
CA GLU A 504 13.20 -22.49 -20.87
C GLU A 504 11.91 -21.76 -21.24
N LYS A 505 10.76 -22.36 -20.86
CA LYS A 505 9.45 -21.74 -21.10
C LYS A 505 9.37 -20.46 -20.28
N TRP A 506 8.89 -19.39 -20.91
CA TRP A 506 8.43 -18.23 -20.15
C TRP A 506 7.04 -18.57 -19.62
N VAL A 507 6.89 -18.58 -18.30
CA VAL A 507 5.64 -18.96 -17.62
C VAL A 507 4.93 -17.69 -17.17
N ASN A 508 4.45 -16.92 -18.14
CA ASN A 508 3.69 -15.72 -17.87
C ASN A 508 2.81 -15.33 -19.08
N ALA A 509 1.82 -14.48 -18.84
CA ALA A 509 1.14 -13.71 -19.86
C ALA A 509 1.20 -12.24 -19.47
N ALA A 510 1.15 -11.33 -20.44
CA ALA A 510 1.13 -9.90 -20.17
C ALA A 510 0.39 -9.16 -21.28
N PHE A 511 -0.44 -8.18 -20.93
CA PHE A 511 -0.77 -7.11 -21.86
C PHE A 511 0.19 -5.95 -21.65
N VAL A 512 0.81 -5.45 -22.71
CA VAL A 512 1.70 -4.28 -22.64
C VAL A 512 0.99 -3.06 -23.24
N PRO A 513 0.18 -2.32 -22.45
CA PRO A 513 -0.53 -1.15 -22.93
C PRO A 513 0.43 0.00 -23.25
N GLY A 514 0.10 0.82 -24.24
CA GLY A 514 0.80 2.07 -24.56
C GLY A 514 2.06 1.90 -25.41
N ASP A 515 2.92 0.93 -25.09
CA ASP A 515 4.17 0.72 -25.81
C ASP A 515 3.95 -0.02 -27.13
N ILE A 516 3.34 -1.20 -27.05
CA ILE A 516 3.09 -2.08 -28.22
C ILE A 516 1.64 -2.53 -28.33
N ASP A 517 0.79 -2.20 -27.36
CA ASP A 517 -0.64 -2.55 -27.31
C ASP A 517 -0.89 -4.01 -27.72
N THR A 518 -0.11 -4.92 -27.13
CA THR A 518 -0.02 -6.32 -27.54
C THR A 518 -0.05 -7.25 -26.34
N MET A 519 -0.86 -8.30 -26.45
CA MET A 519 -0.82 -9.47 -25.59
C MET A 519 0.43 -10.31 -25.87
N ILE A 520 1.13 -10.73 -24.83
CA ILE A 520 2.28 -11.61 -24.91
C ILE A 520 1.96 -12.85 -24.08
N TYR A 521 2.05 -14.02 -24.68
CA TYR A 521 1.83 -15.29 -24.02
C TYR A 521 3.08 -16.15 -24.06
N GLY A 522 3.47 -16.67 -22.90
CA GLY A 522 4.28 -17.86 -22.79
C GLY A 522 3.61 -19.09 -23.43
N GLU A 523 4.38 -20.15 -23.63
CA GLU A 523 3.79 -21.44 -24.00
C GLU A 523 2.80 -21.92 -22.92
N ASP A 524 1.65 -22.43 -23.36
CA ASP A 524 0.58 -22.96 -22.51
C ASP A 524 -0.12 -21.91 -21.60
N MET A 525 0.18 -20.62 -21.78
CA MET A 525 -0.39 -19.53 -20.96
C MET A 525 -1.67 -18.91 -21.54
N VAL A 526 -2.20 -19.46 -22.64
CA VAL A 526 -3.42 -18.94 -23.30
C VAL A 526 -4.68 -19.49 -22.60
N VAL A 527 -5.01 -18.92 -21.44
CA VAL A 527 -6.19 -19.29 -20.64
C VAL A 527 -7.22 -18.15 -20.65
N LEU A 528 -8.51 -18.47 -20.50
CA LEU A 528 -9.60 -17.49 -20.67
C LEU A 528 -9.58 -16.37 -19.64
N ASP A 529 -9.60 -16.70 -18.35
CA ASP A 529 -9.56 -15.76 -17.24
C ASP A 529 -8.24 -14.97 -17.19
N VAL A 530 -7.11 -15.61 -17.49
CA VAL A 530 -5.80 -14.94 -17.68
C VAL A 530 -5.86 -13.97 -18.86
N THR A 531 -6.37 -14.38 -20.01
CA THR A 531 -6.51 -13.49 -21.18
C THR A 531 -7.43 -12.30 -20.89
N ALA A 532 -8.51 -12.54 -20.15
CA ALA A 532 -9.42 -11.50 -19.70
C ALA A 532 -8.75 -10.57 -18.67
N HIS A 533 -8.00 -11.11 -17.71
CA HIS A 533 -7.21 -10.38 -16.72
C HIS A 533 -6.23 -9.44 -17.44
N GLU A 534 -5.39 -9.98 -18.31
CA GLU A 534 -4.38 -9.20 -19.02
C GLU A 534 -5.01 -8.10 -19.89
N LEU A 535 -6.03 -8.42 -20.68
CA LEU A 535 -6.68 -7.40 -21.51
C LEU A 535 -7.42 -6.35 -20.67
N THR A 536 -7.84 -6.70 -19.45
CA THR A 536 -8.44 -5.76 -18.51
C THR A 536 -7.44 -4.72 -18.01
N HIS A 537 -6.15 -5.03 -17.92
CA HIS A 537 -5.14 -3.98 -17.69
C HIS A 537 -5.21 -2.88 -18.76
N GLY A 538 -5.49 -3.23 -20.02
CA GLY A 538 -5.75 -2.26 -21.09
C GLY A 538 -7.02 -1.42 -20.88
N VAL A 539 -8.08 -2.02 -20.31
CA VAL A 539 -9.30 -1.30 -19.92
C VAL A 539 -9.02 -0.34 -18.76
N THR A 540 -8.29 -0.79 -17.75
CA THR A 540 -7.86 0.04 -16.63
C THR A 540 -7.02 1.22 -17.11
N PHE A 541 -5.98 0.96 -17.93
CA PHE A 541 -5.10 1.97 -18.51
C PHE A 541 -5.85 3.06 -19.29
N SER A 542 -6.84 2.67 -20.09
CA SER A 542 -7.61 3.60 -20.92
C SER A 542 -8.81 4.26 -20.20
N THR A 543 -9.01 3.99 -18.91
CA THR A 543 -10.10 4.55 -18.11
C THR A 543 -9.61 5.22 -16.82
N ALA A 544 -9.47 4.46 -15.74
CA ALA A 544 -9.00 4.96 -14.45
C ALA A 544 -7.50 5.23 -14.42
N ASP A 545 -6.73 4.60 -15.32
CA ASP A 545 -5.26 4.66 -15.43
C ASP A 545 -4.57 4.38 -14.08
N LEU A 546 -5.05 3.34 -13.38
CA LEU A 546 -4.58 2.98 -12.05
C LEU A 546 -3.07 2.69 -12.08
N TRP A 547 -2.32 3.47 -11.32
CA TRP A 547 -0.89 3.29 -11.14
C TRP A 547 -0.60 1.89 -10.63
N TYR A 548 0.32 1.19 -11.30
CA TYR A 548 0.69 -0.18 -11.00
C TYR A 548 1.66 -0.29 -9.82
N MET A 549 1.24 0.27 -8.69
CA MET A 549 1.98 0.22 -7.43
C MET A 549 1.00 0.34 -6.28
N TYR A 550 1.33 -0.23 -5.13
CA TYR A 550 0.63 0.00 -3.88
C TYR A 550 -0.87 -0.36 -3.96
N GLN A 551 -1.73 0.37 -3.26
CA GLN A 551 -3.18 0.16 -3.31
C GLN A 551 -3.77 0.40 -4.71
N SER A 552 -3.28 1.37 -5.49
CA SER A 552 -3.78 1.57 -6.86
C SER A 552 -3.41 0.39 -7.76
N GLY A 553 -2.24 -0.22 -7.57
CA GLY A 553 -1.81 -1.41 -8.28
C GLY A 553 -2.57 -2.64 -7.82
N ALA A 554 -2.82 -2.77 -6.51
CA ALA A 554 -3.67 -3.83 -5.97
C ALA A 554 -5.13 -3.74 -6.47
N LEU A 555 -5.63 -2.51 -6.68
CA LEU A 555 -6.89 -2.29 -7.37
C LEU A 555 -6.80 -2.67 -8.85
N ASN A 556 -5.71 -2.30 -9.53
CA ASN A 556 -5.48 -2.63 -10.94
C ASN A 556 -5.54 -4.16 -11.14
N GLU A 557 -4.75 -4.90 -10.38
CA GLU A 557 -4.78 -6.37 -10.30
C GLU A 557 -6.17 -6.92 -9.97
N SER A 558 -6.81 -6.38 -8.93
CA SER A 558 -8.12 -6.88 -8.52
C SER A 558 -9.21 -6.63 -9.56
N PHE A 559 -9.19 -5.49 -10.27
CA PHE A 559 -10.13 -5.28 -11.37
C PHE A 559 -9.87 -6.25 -12.52
N SER A 560 -8.60 -6.55 -12.82
CA SER A 560 -8.24 -7.58 -13.79
C SER A 560 -8.76 -8.97 -13.40
N ASP A 561 -8.61 -9.39 -12.15
CA ASP A 561 -9.20 -10.64 -11.64
C ASP A 561 -10.73 -10.64 -11.69
N ILE A 562 -11.37 -9.54 -11.26
CA ILE A 562 -12.83 -9.37 -11.29
C ILE A 562 -13.39 -9.58 -12.70
N PHE A 563 -12.77 -8.97 -13.71
CA PHE A 563 -13.22 -9.10 -15.08
C PHE A 563 -12.78 -10.42 -15.72
N GLY A 564 -11.70 -11.03 -15.24
CA GLY A 564 -11.35 -12.43 -15.50
C GLY A 564 -12.53 -13.37 -15.21
N GLU A 565 -12.98 -13.39 -13.96
CA GLU A 565 -14.10 -14.22 -13.52
C GLU A 565 -15.44 -13.81 -14.16
N ALA A 566 -15.66 -12.51 -14.41
CA ALA A 566 -16.89 -12.04 -15.03
C ALA A 566 -16.98 -12.46 -16.51
N VAL A 567 -15.86 -12.45 -17.24
CA VAL A 567 -15.76 -12.96 -18.61
C VAL A 567 -15.94 -14.47 -18.61
N GLU A 568 -15.28 -15.18 -17.69
CA GLU A 568 -15.44 -16.62 -17.54
C GLU A 568 -16.92 -17.00 -17.34
N ASN A 569 -17.59 -16.33 -16.40
CA ASN A 569 -19.02 -16.50 -16.18
C ASN A 569 -19.85 -16.16 -17.42
N TYR A 570 -19.50 -15.12 -18.17
CA TYR A 570 -20.22 -14.75 -19.38
C TYR A 570 -20.13 -15.82 -20.46
N VAL A 571 -18.93 -16.38 -20.68
CA VAL A 571 -18.66 -17.39 -21.69
C VAL A 571 -19.24 -18.75 -21.29
N ARG A 572 -19.02 -19.19 -20.05
CA ARG A 572 -19.32 -20.55 -19.58
C ARG A 572 -20.63 -20.67 -18.82
N LYS A 573 -21.21 -19.55 -18.38
CA LYS A 573 -22.35 -19.50 -17.44
C LYS A 573 -22.03 -20.06 -16.06
N SER A 574 -20.75 -20.17 -15.75
CA SER A 574 -20.18 -20.57 -14.46
C SER A 574 -18.79 -19.94 -14.32
N ASN A 575 -18.32 -19.85 -13.08
CA ASN A 575 -16.98 -19.42 -12.72
C ASN A 575 -16.56 -20.19 -11.46
N ASP A 576 -15.25 -20.31 -11.21
CA ASP A 576 -14.70 -21.09 -10.09
C ASP A 576 -14.06 -20.21 -9.01
N TRP A 577 -13.95 -18.89 -9.23
CA TRP A 577 -13.30 -17.93 -8.33
C TRP A 577 -11.82 -18.21 -8.13
N LEU A 578 -11.18 -18.85 -9.11
CA LEU A 578 -9.79 -19.24 -9.12
C LEU A 578 -9.09 -18.69 -10.36
N MET A 579 -8.15 -17.78 -10.15
CA MET A 579 -7.36 -17.23 -11.25
C MET A 579 -6.31 -18.24 -11.71
N GLY A 580 -6.32 -18.56 -13.01
CA GLY A 580 -5.36 -19.43 -13.66
C GLY A 580 -5.61 -20.92 -13.44
N ALA A 581 -6.81 -21.34 -13.03
CA ALA A 581 -7.12 -22.75 -12.70
C ALA A 581 -6.80 -23.74 -13.83
N GLU A 582 -6.90 -23.28 -15.08
CA GLU A 582 -6.66 -24.10 -16.28
C GLU A 582 -5.24 -24.02 -16.83
N ILE A 583 -4.32 -23.29 -16.17
CA ILE A 583 -2.92 -23.23 -16.62
C ILE A 583 -2.28 -24.63 -16.46
N PRO A 584 -1.85 -25.28 -17.56
CA PRO A 584 -1.34 -26.65 -17.51
C PRO A 584 -0.11 -26.79 -16.60
N GLY A 585 -0.21 -27.68 -15.60
CA GLY A 585 0.89 -28.02 -14.69
C GLY A 585 1.12 -27.02 -13.54
N ILE A 586 0.43 -25.87 -13.55
CA ILE A 586 0.50 -24.86 -12.48
C ILE A 586 -0.80 -24.87 -11.68
N GLY A 587 -1.93 -24.82 -12.38
CA GLY A 587 -3.24 -24.60 -11.77
C GLY A 587 -3.39 -23.19 -11.22
N ALA A 588 -4.40 -23.01 -10.36
CA ALA A 588 -4.76 -21.70 -9.83
C ALA A 588 -3.62 -21.06 -9.04
N ILE A 589 -3.43 -19.76 -9.22
CA ILE A 589 -2.41 -18.94 -8.54
C ILE A 589 -3.01 -18.00 -7.49
N ARG A 590 -4.31 -17.68 -7.61
CA ARG A 590 -5.07 -16.87 -6.65
C ARG A 590 -6.48 -17.44 -6.48
N SER A 591 -7.11 -17.11 -5.35
CA SER A 591 -8.52 -17.38 -5.14
C SER A 591 -9.21 -16.09 -4.71
N MET A 592 -10.26 -15.70 -5.43
CA MET A 592 -11.08 -14.57 -5.01
C MET A 592 -12.00 -14.94 -3.84
N ALA A 593 -12.42 -16.20 -3.76
CA ALA A 593 -13.26 -16.68 -2.66
C ALA A 593 -12.47 -16.88 -1.37
N PHE A 594 -11.23 -17.38 -1.44
CA PHE A 594 -10.38 -17.66 -0.28
C PHE A 594 -8.92 -17.23 -0.54
N PRO A 595 -8.62 -15.91 -0.57
CA PRO A 595 -7.28 -15.41 -0.91
C PRO A 595 -6.14 -16.03 -0.10
N GLU A 596 -6.40 -16.34 1.18
CA GLU A 596 -5.39 -16.86 2.11
C GLU A 596 -4.82 -18.24 1.71
N ILE A 597 -5.51 -19.01 0.85
CA ILE A 597 -4.98 -20.32 0.40
C ILE A 597 -3.73 -20.16 -0.46
N PHE A 598 -3.54 -18.99 -1.07
CA PHE A 598 -2.34 -18.58 -1.80
C PHE A 598 -1.51 -17.55 -1.03
N GLY A 599 -1.84 -17.32 0.24
CA GLY A 599 -1.13 -16.39 1.11
C GLY A 599 -1.53 -14.93 0.95
N ASP A 600 -2.57 -14.62 0.18
CA ASP A 600 -3.05 -13.25 -0.03
C ASP A 600 -4.00 -12.80 1.09
N PRO A 601 -3.94 -11.54 1.54
CA PRO A 601 -4.89 -11.01 2.52
C PRO A 601 -6.32 -10.98 1.96
N ASP A 602 -7.27 -11.48 2.74
CA ASP A 602 -8.70 -11.41 2.46
C ASP A 602 -9.39 -10.22 3.16
N ASN A 603 -8.64 -9.49 3.98
CA ASN A 603 -9.13 -8.40 4.80
C ASN A 603 -8.04 -7.32 4.97
N TYR A 604 -8.45 -6.07 5.00
CA TYR A 604 -7.58 -4.91 5.10
C TYR A 604 -6.76 -4.85 6.39
N HIS A 605 -7.19 -5.51 7.47
CA HIS A 605 -6.37 -5.65 8.69
C HIS A 605 -5.15 -6.57 8.51
N LYS A 606 -5.11 -7.35 7.42
CA LYS A 606 -3.99 -8.22 7.03
C LYS A 606 -3.17 -7.61 5.89
N PHE A 607 -3.41 -6.33 5.58
CA PHE A 607 -2.73 -5.61 4.51
C PHE A 607 -1.21 -5.76 4.61
N LYS A 608 -0.58 -6.15 3.50
CA LYS A 608 0.88 -6.31 3.41
C LYS A 608 1.49 -4.98 3.00
N SER A 609 2.11 -4.28 3.94
CA SER A 609 2.74 -2.97 3.73
C SER A 609 4.20 -3.04 3.24
N GLY A 610 4.60 -4.16 2.62
CA GLY A 610 5.95 -4.36 2.09
C GLY A 610 6.16 -3.70 0.72
N CYS A 611 7.41 -3.67 0.26
CA CYS A 611 7.79 -3.00 -0.99
C CYS A 611 8.03 -3.94 -2.17
N GLY A 612 8.17 -5.24 -1.90
CA GLY A 612 8.17 -6.26 -2.96
C GLY A 612 6.84 -6.24 -3.71
N ASP A 613 6.82 -6.79 -4.92
CA ASP A 613 5.58 -6.85 -5.70
C ASP A 613 4.96 -5.44 -5.89
N TRP A 614 5.80 -4.44 -6.19
CA TRP A 614 5.42 -3.03 -6.36
C TRP A 614 4.59 -2.44 -5.20
N GLY A 615 4.83 -2.88 -3.97
CA GLY A 615 3.99 -2.50 -2.83
C GLY A 615 2.85 -3.48 -2.53
N GLY A 616 3.03 -4.74 -2.92
CA GLY A 616 2.08 -5.84 -2.76
C GLY A 616 0.87 -5.74 -3.68
N VAL A 617 1.04 -5.45 -4.96
CA VAL A 617 -0.08 -5.29 -5.91
C VAL A 617 -0.81 -6.60 -6.12
N HIS A 618 -0.12 -7.70 -6.44
CA HIS A 618 -0.74 -9.00 -6.61
C HIS A 618 -1.28 -9.53 -5.28
N SER A 619 -0.54 -9.33 -4.19
CA SER A 619 -0.98 -9.84 -2.89
C SER A 619 -2.18 -9.10 -2.30
N ASN A 620 -2.12 -7.76 -2.19
CA ASN A 620 -3.20 -6.98 -1.59
C ASN A 620 -4.47 -6.94 -2.47
N SER A 621 -4.40 -7.35 -3.75
CA SER A 621 -5.56 -7.54 -4.63
C SER A 621 -6.62 -8.46 -4.00
N GLY A 622 -6.18 -9.44 -3.19
CA GLY A 622 -7.02 -10.39 -2.46
C GLY A 622 -8.14 -9.73 -1.64
N ILE A 623 -7.93 -8.51 -1.15
CA ILE A 623 -8.89 -7.77 -0.33
C ILE A 623 -10.11 -7.35 -1.16
N GLN A 624 -9.89 -6.73 -2.32
CA GLN A 624 -10.99 -6.36 -3.21
C GLN A 624 -11.55 -7.60 -3.94
N ASN A 625 -10.72 -8.60 -4.23
CA ASN A 625 -11.18 -9.88 -4.78
C ASN A 625 -12.19 -10.55 -3.85
N LYS A 626 -11.87 -10.64 -2.56
CA LYS A 626 -12.78 -11.16 -1.53
C LYS A 626 -14.05 -10.33 -1.42
N MET A 627 -13.92 -9.00 -1.46
CA MET A 627 -15.07 -8.09 -1.46
C MET A 627 -16.00 -8.39 -2.64
N PHE A 628 -15.45 -8.51 -3.84
CA PHE A 628 -16.23 -8.74 -5.06
C PHE A 628 -16.89 -10.12 -5.05
N TYR A 629 -16.21 -11.16 -4.55
CA TYR A 629 -16.82 -12.47 -4.30
C TYR A 629 -18.02 -12.35 -3.35
N LEU A 630 -17.85 -11.70 -2.19
CA LEU A 630 -18.92 -11.54 -1.21
C LEU A 630 -20.12 -10.79 -1.80
N LEU A 631 -19.88 -9.71 -2.54
CA LEU A 631 -20.93 -8.97 -3.24
C LEU A 631 -21.65 -9.87 -4.27
N SER A 632 -20.88 -10.55 -5.12
CA SER A 632 -21.42 -11.39 -6.19
C SER A 632 -22.26 -12.56 -5.67
N THR A 633 -21.89 -13.16 -4.55
CA THR A 633 -22.72 -14.23 -3.93
C THR A 633 -24.07 -13.73 -3.43
N LYS A 634 -24.21 -12.42 -3.16
CA LYS A 634 -25.45 -11.82 -2.68
C LYS A 634 -26.33 -11.30 -3.79
N ILE A 635 -25.76 -10.69 -4.82
CA ILE A 635 -26.53 -10.00 -5.87
C ILE A 635 -26.38 -10.59 -7.27
N GLY A 636 -25.56 -11.64 -7.41
CA GLY A 636 -25.15 -12.21 -8.68
C GLY A 636 -24.00 -11.45 -9.34
N ILE A 637 -23.08 -12.19 -9.95
CA ILE A 637 -21.88 -11.63 -10.60
C ILE A 637 -22.22 -10.65 -11.73
N GLU A 638 -23.32 -10.83 -12.45
CA GLU A 638 -23.72 -9.91 -13.53
C GLU A 638 -24.00 -8.49 -13.02
N LYS A 639 -24.67 -8.37 -11.86
CA LYS A 639 -24.94 -7.07 -11.23
C LYS A 639 -23.68 -6.51 -10.59
N ALA A 640 -22.94 -7.35 -9.88
CA ALA A 640 -21.67 -6.97 -9.25
C ALA A 640 -20.67 -6.44 -10.30
N ALA A 641 -20.54 -7.11 -11.45
CA ALA A 641 -19.65 -6.70 -12.54
C ALA A 641 -20.07 -5.37 -13.18
N LYS A 642 -21.38 -5.07 -13.30
CA LYS A 642 -21.85 -3.74 -13.74
C LYS A 642 -21.49 -2.63 -12.74
N ILE A 643 -21.56 -2.94 -11.45
CA ILE A 643 -21.14 -2.02 -10.37
C ILE A 643 -19.62 -1.80 -10.48
N ALA A 644 -18.82 -2.87 -10.58
CA ALA A 644 -17.37 -2.80 -10.72
C ALA A 644 -16.95 -2.01 -11.97
N TYR A 645 -17.62 -2.26 -13.10
CA TYR A 645 -17.35 -1.57 -14.36
C TYR A 645 -17.65 -0.08 -14.27
N ARG A 646 -18.81 0.31 -13.74
CA ARG A 646 -19.11 1.73 -13.51
C ARG A 646 -18.13 2.36 -12.52
N THR A 647 -17.73 1.64 -11.48
CA THR A 647 -16.71 2.12 -10.53
C THR A 647 -15.40 2.43 -11.23
N LEU A 648 -14.83 1.46 -11.94
CA LEU A 648 -13.57 1.60 -12.65
C LEU A 648 -13.63 2.70 -13.71
N THR A 649 -14.68 2.73 -14.53
CA THR A 649 -14.72 3.60 -15.71
C THR A 649 -15.30 4.99 -15.49
N THR A 650 -16.05 5.20 -14.40
CA THR A 650 -16.75 6.46 -14.13
C THR A 650 -16.18 7.21 -12.94
N TYR A 651 -15.73 6.49 -11.91
CA TYR A 651 -15.32 7.11 -10.66
C TYR A 651 -13.81 7.07 -10.47
N LEU A 652 -13.13 5.94 -10.64
CA LEU A 652 -11.73 5.84 -10.24
C LEU A 652 -10.77 6.73 -11.05
N SER A 653 -9.64 7.05 -10.41
CA SER A 653 -8.54 7.87 -10.95
C SER A 653 -7.20 7.19 -10.65
N PRO A 654 -6.07 7.61 -11.26
CA PRO A 654 -4.82 6.83 -11.26
C PRO A 654 -4.29 6.39 -9.90
N ARG A 655 -4.47 7.22 -8.86
CA ARG A 655 -3.98 6.97 -7.51
C ARG A 655 -5.06 6.46 -6.55
N ALA A 656 -6.15 5.90 -7.09
CA ALA A 656 -7.26 5.42 -6.27
C ALA A 656 -6.80 4.40 -5.22
N ARG A 657 -7.47 4.41 -4.08
CA ARG A 657 -7.20 3.55 -2.92
C ARG A 657 -8.42 2.69 -2.64
N PHE A 658 -8.32 1.69 -1.75
CA PHE A 658 -9.47 0.83 -1.46
C PHE A 658 -10.69 1.61 -0.94
N THR A 659 -10.47 2.70 -0.21
CA THR A 659 -11.54 3.60 0.22
C THR A 659 -12.24 4.30 -0.95
N ASP A 660 -11.49 4.64 -2.01
CA ASP A 660 -12.05 5.26 -3.22
C ASP A 660 -12.85 4.23 -4.02
N SER A 661 -12.34 3.00 -4.11
CA SER A 661 -13.08 1.88 -4.70
C SER A 661 -14.36 1.57 -3.93
N ARG A 662 -14.32 1.52 -2.59
CA ARG A 662 -15.52 1.40 -1.74
C ARG A 662 -16.60 2.41 -2.09
N VAL A 663 -16.21 3.68 -2.09
CA VAL A 663 -17.09 4.81 -2.38
C VAL A 663 -17.67 4.69 -3.79
N GLY A 664 -16.83 4.36 -4.77
CA GLY A 664 -17.23 4.13 -6.16
C GLY A 664 -18.22 2.96 -6.30
N PHE A 665 -18.00 1.83 -5.62
CA PHE A 665 -18.91 0.68 -5.63
C PHE A 665 -20.28 1.03 -5.03
N MET A 666 -20.29 1.70 -3.88
CA MET A 666 -21.55 2.15 -3.25
C MET A 666 -22.31 3.10 -4.16
N GLU A 667 -21.63 4.07 -4.76
CA GLU A 667 -22.29 5.04 -5.64
C GLU A 667 -22.74 4.38 -6.95
N SER A 668 -21.94 3.51 -7.55
CA SER A 668 -22.33 2.70 -8.71
C SER A 668 -23.59 1.88 -8.42
N ALA A 669 -23.67 1.22 -7.27
CA ALA A 669 -24.84 0.46 -6.86
C ALA A 669 -26.07 1.35 -6.64
N ASN A 670 -25.90 2.50 -5.97
CA ASN A 670 -26.96 3.49 -5.77
C ASN A 670 -27.55 3.98 -7.09
N LYS A 671 -26.72 4.22 -8.10
CA LYS A 671 -27.15 4.75 -9.40
C LYS A 671 -27.81 3.69 -10.28
N LEU A 672 -27.25 2.48 -10.28
CA LEU A 672 -27.77 1.39 -11.10
C LEU A 672 -29.07 0.79 -10.53
N TYR A 673 -29.22 0.75 -9.20
CA TYR A 673 -30.28 -0.02 -8.54
C TYR A 673 -31.10 0.77 -7.51
N GLY A 674 -30.63 1.95 -7.08
CA GLY A 674 -31.30 2.83 -6.12
C GLY A 674 -30.75 2.72 -4.70
N LYS A 675 -30.74 3.84 -3.95
CA LYS A 675 -30.12 3.97 -2.61
C LYS A 675 -30.64 3.01 -1.53
N SER A 676 -31.85 2.47 -1.69
CA SER A 676 -32.44 1.52 -0.72
C SER A 676 -32.48 0.08 -1.23
N SER A 677 -31.88 -0.19 -2.40
CA SER A 677 -31.88 -1.51 -3.03
C SER A 677 -31.03 -2.50 -2.24
N ALA A 678 -31.20 -3.79 -2.55
CA ALA A 678 -30.34 -4.83 -2.00
C ALA A 678 -28.89 -4.62 -2.47
N GLU A 679 -28.67 -4.28 -3.73
CA GLU A 679 -27.34 -4.04 -4.32
C GLU A 679 -26.59 -2.92 -3.62
N ALA A 680 -27.25 -1.79 -3.33
CA ALA A 680 -26.62 -0.69 -2.60
C ALA A 680 -26.18 -1.09 -1.17
N LYS A 681 -27.04 -1.84 -0.47
CA LYS A 681 -26.74 -2.33 0.89
C LYS A 681 -25.63 -3.36 0.90
N GLU A 682 -25.68 -4.31 -0.04
CA GLU A 682 -24.68 -5.39 -0.11
C GLU A 682 -23.33 -4.87 -0.61
N ALA A 683 -23.29 -3.84 -1.46
CA ALA A 683 -22.03 -3.18 -1.84
C ALA A 683 -21.32 -2.57 -0.61
N GLU A 684 -22.05 -1.89 0.27
CA GLU A 684 -21.50 -1.38 1.52
C GLU A 684 -21.10 -2.51 2.49
N ALA A 685 -21.95 -3.53 2.61
CA ALA A 685 -21.71 -4.66 3.50
C ALA A 685 -20.47 -5.46 3.10
N ALA A 686 -20.25 -5.68 1.79
CA ALA A 686 -19.10 -6.42 1.29
C ALA A 686 -17.78 -5.69 1.60
N TRP A 687 -17.70 -4.37 1.37
CA TRP A 687 -16.52 -3.58 1.73
C TRP A 687 -16.26 -3.53 3.23
N THR A 688 -17.33 -3.42 4.02
CA THR A 688 -17.24 -3.49 5.49
C THR A 688 -16.71 -4.84 5.95
N ALA A 689 -17.13 -5.95 5.32
CA ALA A 689 -16.68 -7.29 5.66
C ALA A 689 -15.17 -7.52 5.43
N VAL A 690 -14.58 -6.82 4.46
CA VAL A 690 -13.12 -6.88 4.20
C VAL A 690 -12.34 -5.79 4.96
N GLY A 691 -12.94 -5.12 5.94
CA GLY A 691 -12.24 -4.18 6.82
C GLY A 691 -12.04 -2.78 6.23
N VAL A 692 -12.73 -2.44 5.14
CA VAL A 692 -12.76 -1.07 4.58
C VAL A 692 -14.12 -0.47 4.89
N ASP A 693 -14.27 0.03 6.11
CA ASP A 693 -15.56 0.45 6.69
C ASP A 693 -15.78 1.98 6.68
N GLY A 694 -14.76 2.75 6.26
CA GLY A 694 -14.79 4.21 6.24
C GLY A 694 -14.36 4.88 7.55
N VAL A 695 -13.99 4.10 8.58
CA VAL A 695 -13.48 4.60 9.87
C VAL A 695 -11.98 4.34 10.02
N PHE A 696 -11.48 3.28 9.38
CA PHE A 696 -10.08 2.87 9.49
C PHE A 696 -9.14 3.68 8.58
N GLU A 697 -8.05 4.20 9.17
CA GLU A 697 -6.99 4.93 8.48
C GLU A 697 -6.02 4.00 7.75
N GLN A 698 -5.59 4.44 6.57
CA GLN A 698 -4.73 3.69 5.68
C GLN A 698 -3.36 3.44 6.31
N PRO A 699 -2.82 2.20 6.28
CA PRO A 699 -1.41 2.00 6.52
C PRO A 699 -0.62 2.88 5.56
N ARG A 700 0.40 3.58 6.06
CA ARG A 700 1.38 4.21 5.17
C ARG A 700 1.95 3.12 4.26
N GLN A 701 1.88 3.34 2.96
CA GLN A 701 2.69 2.61 2.01
C GLN A 701 3.93 3.44 1.77
N ASP A 702 4.92 3.25 2.63
CA ASP A 702 6.18 3.93 2.56
C ASP A 702 7.24 3.00 1.96
N CYS A 703 7.38 2.97 0.62
CA CYS A 703 8.68 2.57 0.05
C CYS A 703 9.77 3.62 0.29
N LEU A 704 9.53 4.64 1.14
CA LEU A 704 10.66 5.18 1.89
C LEU A 704 11.42 4.01 2.48
N CYS A 705 10.78 2.92 2.92
CA CYS A 705 11.36 1.64 3.31
C CYS A 705 12.15 0.89 2.23
N ILE A 706 12.21 1.16 0.92
CA ILE A 706 13.31 0.57 0.10
C ILE A 706 14.58 1.41 0.28
N ALA A 707 14.45 2.73 0.29
CA ALA A 707 15.57 3.59 0.66
C ALA A 707 15.95 3.38 2.13
N ASP A 708 15.01 3.19 3.04
CA ASP A 708 15.16 3.00 4.47
C ASP A 708 15.48 1.53 4.80
N SER A 709 14.95 0.50 4.14
CA SER A 709 15.37 -0.90 4.43
C SER A 709 16.67 -1.26 3.73
N SER A 710 17.02 -0.60 2.62
CA SER A 710 18.35 -0.69 2.00
C SER A 710 19.38 0.25 2.65
N LEU A 711 18.97 1.38 3.23
CA LEU A 711 19.88 2.42 3.75
C LEU A 711 19.59 2.92 5.19
N SER A 712 18.68 2.34 5.97
CA SER A 712 18.40 2.76 7.36
C SER A 712 17.95 1.65 8.34
N GLY A 713 17.62 0.46 7.87
CA GLY A 713 17.33 -0.72 8.69
C GLY A 713 18.60 -1.45 9.12
N GLY A 714 19.25 -0.96 10.18
CA GLY A 714 20.25 -1.72 10.95
C GLY A 714 21.52 -2.18 10.20
N GLY A 715 21.87 -1.57 9.06
CA GLY A 715 22.93 -2.08 8.18
C GLY A 715 23.66 -1.04 7.34
N LEU A 716 23.80 0.21 7.82
CA LEU A 716 24.71 1.21 7.23
C LEU A 716 26.19 1.01 7.62
N ASP A 717 26.62 -0.21 7.93
CA ASP A 717 28.05 -0.48 8.16
C ASP A 717 28.89 -0.39 6.87
N GLY A 718 28.25 -0.30 5.70
CA GLY A 718 28.90 -0.28 4.39
C GLY A 718 28.97 1.10 3.71
N LEU A 719 28.20 2.09 4.18
CA LEU A 719 28.35 3.45 3.66
C LEU A 719 29.56 4.11 4.30
N ASP A 720 30.41 4.73 3.50
CA ASP A 720 31.46 5.60 4.00
C ASP A 720 30.79 6.82 4.68
N PRO A 721 31.04 7.05 5.99
CA PRO A 721 30.53 8.24 6.69
C PRO A 721 31.00 9.57 6.08
N GLN A 722 32.05 9.55 5.25
CA GLN A 722 32.57 10.72 4.52
C GLN A 722 31.99 10.83 3.10
N GLY A 723 31.23 9.84 2.63
CA GLY A 723 30.62 9.80 1.30
C GLY A 723 29.27 10.53 1.20
N PRO A 724 28.64 10.54 0.01
CA PRO A 724 27.29 11.08 -0.19
C PRO A 724 26.28 10.50 0.80
N GLY A 725 25.44 11.37 1.36
CA GLY A 725 24.37 10.95 2.28
C GLY A 725 23.29 10.11 1.60
N VAL A 726 22.54 9.35 2.40
CA VAL A 726 21.45 8.46 1.97
C VAL A 726 20.49 9.15 0.99
N ASP A 727 20.11 10.40 1.24
CA ASP A 727 19.21 11.16 0.38
C ASP A 727 19.80 11.44 -1.01
N ALA A 728 21.11 11.69 -1.09
CA ALA A 728 21.81 11.94 -2.36
C ALA A 728 21.94 10.65 -3.18
N VAL A 729 22.28 9.55 -2.51
CA VAL A 729 22.33 8.22 -3.11
C VAL A 729 20.96 7.82 -3.65
N LEU A 730 19.91 8.03 -2.85
CA LEU A 730 18.53 7.77 -3.27
C LEU A 730 18.13 8.62 -4.47
N ALA A 731 18.39 9.93 -4.43
CA ALA A 731 18.10 10.82 -5.55
C ALA A 731 18.81 10.39 -6.84
N ALA A 732 20.04 9.92 -6.76
CA ALA A 732 20.81 9.43 -7.90
C ALA A 732 20.25 8.12 -8.47
N VAL A 733 19.84 7.18 -7.62
CA VAL A 733 19.20 5.93 -8.06
C VAL A 733 17.83 6.20 -8.69
N LEU A 734 17.03 7.10 -8.11
CA LEU A 734 15.76 7.52 -8.68
C LEU A 734 15.95 8.21 -10.04
N HIS A 735 16.99 9.02 -10.18
CA HIS A 735 17.37 9.61 -11.47
C HIS A 735 17.67 8.55 -12.54
N VAL A 736 18.43 7.50 -12.22
CA VAL A 736 18.70 6.39 -13.16
C VAL A 736 17.43 5.60 -13.50
N ARG A 737 16.56 5.34 -12.52
CA ARG A 737 15.25 4.72 -12.76
C ARG A 737 14.40 5.55 -13.71
N ASP A 738 14.37 6.87 -13.50
CA ASP A 738 13.59 7.80 -14.33
C ASP A 738 14.20 7.95 -15.74
N LEU A 739 15.49 7.63 -15.91
CA LEU A 739 16.10 7.52 -17.25
C LEU A 739 15.66 6.27 -18.01
N PHE A 740 15.34 5.17 -17.33
CA PHE A 740 14.77 3.99 -17.98
C PHE A 740 13.37 4.29 -18.53
N SER A 741 12.51 4.89 -17.70
CA SER A 741 11.12 5.23 -18.07
C SER A 741 10.97 6.35 -19.11
N THR A 742 12.06 7.03 -19.50
CA THR A 742 12.06 8.13 -20.48
C THR A 742 12.78 7.81 -21.80
N THR A 743 13.23 6.57 -21.94
CA THR A 743 13.84 5.89 -23.10
C THR A 743 14.48 6.79 -24.17
N ARG A 744 15.81 6.98 -24.14
CA ARG A 744 16.52 7.80 -25.16
C ARG A 744 17.66 7.16 -25.91
N THR A 745 18.13 5.98 -25.50
CA THR A 745 19.24 5.33 -26.19
C THR A 745 19.10 3.79 -26.20
N PRO A 746 19.71 3.09 -27.18
CA PRO A 746 19.75 1.62 -27.18
C PRO A 746 20.21 1.02 -25.85
N ALA A 747 21.22 1.60 -25.19
CA ALA A 747 21.75 1.10 -23.93
C ALA A 747 20.75 1.23 -22.79
N LEU A 748 20.07 2.37 -22.66
CA LEU A 748 19.05 2.54 -21.62
C LEU A 748 17.89 1.55 -21.79
N ARG A 749 17.42 1.31 -23.02
CA ARG A 749 16.41 0.27 -23.30
C ARG A 749 16.88 -1.13 -22.93
N HIS A 750 18.12 -1.43 -23.30
CA HIS A 750 18.70 -2.73 -23.02
C HIS A 750 18.82 -2.98 -21.52
N TYR A 751 19.38 -2.04 -20.78
CA TYR A 751 19.55 -2.16 -19.33
C TYR A 751 18.25 -2.02 -18.54
N GLU A 752 17.24 -1.32 -19.06
CA GLU A 752 15.86 -1.35 -18.55
C GLU A 752 15.25 -2.76 -18.65
N ARG A 753 15.40 -3.42 -19.80
CA ARG A 753 14.97 -4.83 -19.95
C ARG A 753 15.74 -5.77 -19.04
N VAL A 754 17.05 -5.58 -18.89
CA VAL A 754 17.87 -6.37 -17.94
C VAL A 754 17.37 -6.16 -16.51
N TYR A 755 17.07 -4.91 -16.13
CA TYR A 755 16.49 -4.60 -14.83
C TYR A 755 15.11 -5.26 -14.64
N ALA A 756 14.22 -5.17 -15.62
CA ALA A 756 12.89 -5.78 -15.56
C ALA A 756 12.94 -7.31 -15.45
N LEU A 757 13.86 -7.95 -16.17
CA LEU A 757 13.99 -9.42 -16.22
C LEU A 757 14.79 -10.02 -15.07
N SER A 758 15.59 -9.23 -14.36
CA SER A 758 16.56 -9.75 -13.39
C SER A 758 16.58 -9.01 -12.04
N GLY A 759 15.84 -7.90 -11.92
CA GLY A 759 15.79 -7.07 -10.72
C GLY A 759 15.18 -7.78 -9.51
N GLU A 760 14.10 -8.53 -9.71
CA GLU A 760 13.46 -9.31 -8.64
C GLU A 760 14.43 -10.33 -8.02
N ARG A 761 15.16 -11.05 -8.87
CA ARG A 761 16.17 -12.01 -8.42
C ARG A 761 17.31 -11.35 -7.64
N ALA A 762 17.77 -10.17 -8.07
CA ALA A 762 18.78 -9.42 -7.32
C ALA A 762 18.26 -8.99 -5.92
N VAL A 763 16.99 -8.61 -5.81
CA VAL A 763 16.34 -8.26 -4.53
C VAL A 763 16.25 -9.48 -3.60
N GLU A 764 15.89 -10.65 -4.12
CA GLU A 764 15.88 -11.90 -3.34
C GLU A 764 17.26 -12.22 -2.76
N LEU A 765 18.32 -12.14 -3.58
CA LEU A 765 19.69 -12.45 -3.17
C LEU A 765 20.20 -11.46 -2.11
N MET A 766 19.92 -10.16 -2.27
CA MET A 766 20.22 -9.17 -1.22
C MET A 766 19.46 -9.41 0.07
N GLY A 767 18.20 -9.86 -0.03
CA GLY A 767 17.39 -10.20 1.14
C GLY A 767 17.95 -11.40 1.90
N ALA A 768 18.58 -12.33 1.19
CA ALA A 768 19.16 -13.56 1.75
C ALA A 768 20.62 -13.42 2.23
N ASP A 769 21.38 -12.46 1.70
CA ASP A 769 22.80 -12.27 2.00
C ASP A 769 23.09 -10.85 2.55
N PRO A 770 23.27 -10.70 3.88
CA PRO A 770 23.60 -9.43 4.52
C PRO A 770 24.92 -8.80 4.04
N GLN A 771 25.89 -9.61 3.59
CA GLN A 771 27.17 -9.11 3.08
C GLN A 771 27.02 -8.56 1.67
N LEU A 772 26.27 -9.26 0.81
CA LEU A 772 25.91 -8.77 -0.52
C LEU A 772 25.10 -7.46 -0.44
N LYS A 773 24.21 -7.36 0.55
CA LYS A 773 23.47 -6.12 0.85
C LYS A 773 24.41 -4.96 1.22
N LYS A 774 25.41 -5.19 2.09
CA LYS A 774 26.42 -4.17 2.46
C LYS A 774 27.27 -3.75 1.26
N GLN A 775 27.73 -4.71 0.45
CA GLN A 775 28.50 -4.43 -0.77
C GLN A 775 27.68 -3.61 -1.77
N THR A 776 26.39 -3.91 -1.91
CA THR A 776 25.48 -3.14 -2.77
C THR A 776 25.35 -1.70 -2.29
N ALA A 777 25.12 -1.49 -0.99
CA ALA A 777 25.02 -0.14 -0.44
C ALA A 777 26.31 0.69 -0.68
N HIS A 778 27.47 0.08 -0.45
CA HIS A 778 28.77 0.72 -0.68
C HIS A 778 28.97 1.11 -2.15
N ALA A 779 28.82 0.15 -3.06
CA ALA A 779 29.01 0.38 -4.49
C ALA A 779 28.04 1.43 -5.05
N VAL A 780 26.77 1.43 -4.62
CA VAL A 780 25.79 2.43 -5.06
C VAL A 780 26.16 3.84 -4.55
N GLN A 781 26.77 3.96 -3.37
CA GLN A 781 27.29 5.24 -2.86
C GLN A 781 28.50 5.73 -3.67
N THR A 782 29.42 4.83 -4.03
CA THR A 782 30.59 5.17 -4.87
C THR A 782 30.18 5.56 -6.29
N LEU A 783 29.11 4.96 -6.80
CA LEU A 783 28.56 5.21 -8.14
C LEU A 783 27.60 6.41 -8.18
N GLU A 784 27.18 6.97 -7.03
CA GLU A 784 26.26 8.11 -6.94
C GLU A 784 26.61 9.25 -7.90
N PRO A 785 27.88 9.72 -8.03
CA PRO A 785 28.19 10.84 -8.91
C PRO A 785 27.92 10.53 -10.38
N MET A 786 28.11 9.27 -10.79
CA MET A 786 27.78 8.81 -12.14
C MET A 786 26.26 8.74 -12.32
N PHE A 787 25.57 8.12 -11.38
CA PHE A 787 24.12 7.95 -11.40
C PHE A 787 23.37 9.28 -11.39
N ARG A 788 23.81 10.27 -10.62
CA ARG A 788 23.17 11.59 -10.59
C ARG A 788 23.36 12.38 -11.89
N THR A 789 24.44 12.12 -12.63
CA THR A 789 24.83 12.97 -13.77
C THR A 789 24.60 12.34 -15.14
N VAL A 790 24.34 11.03 -15.21
CA VAL A 790 24.03 10.34 -16.48
C VAL A 790 22.84 11.01 -17.18
N GLY A 791 22.96 11.23 -18.49
CA GLY A 791 21.90 11.86 -19.29
C GLY A 791 21.69 13.36 -19.01
N THR A 792 22.51 13.99 -18.16
CA THR A 792 22.51 15.43 -17.89
C THR A 792 23.73 16.10 -18.52
N THR A 793 23.73 17.42 -18.68
CA THR A 793 24.92 18.17 -19.13
C THR A 793 26.11 18.04 -18.17
N ALA A 794 25.87 17.78 -16.88
CA ALA A 794 26.95 17.49 -15.94
C ALA A 794 27.67 16.17 -16.28
N GLY A 795 26.95 15.21 -16.87
CA GLY A 795 27.48 13.93 -17.32
C GLY A 795 28.50 14.02 -18.47
N ASP A 796 28.59 15.16 -19.16
CA ASP A 796 29.63 15.46 -20.16
C ASP A 796 30.97 15.84 -19.50
N SER A 797 30.99 16.02 -18.18
CA SER A 797 32.18 16.41 -17.41
C SER A 797 32.50 15.45 -16.26
N THR A 798 31.54 14.65 -15.80
CA THR A 798 31.78 13.57 -14.84
C THR A 798 32.52 12.42 -15.52
N VAL A 799 33.75 12.12 -15.08
CA VAL A 799 34.58 11.04 -15.64
C VAL A 799 34.42 9.76 -14.82
N ILE A 800 34.22 8.63 -15.50
CA ILE A 800 34.17 7.30 -14.89
C ILE A 800 35.59 6.85 -14.54
N THR A 801 35.82 6.49 -13.29
CA THR A 801 37.13 6.02 -12.83
C THR A 801 37.26 4.49 -12.93
N ALA A 802 38.50 4.00 -13.06
CA ALA A 802 38.77 2.56 -13.01
C ALA A 802 38.37 1.94 -11.66
N THR A 803 38.47 2.70 -10.57
CA THR A 803 38.03 2.26 -9.24
C THR A 803 36.52 2.03 -9.18
N GLN A 804 35.71 2.97 -9.67
CA GLN A 804 34.24 2.83 -9.73
C GLN A 804 33.81 1.62 -10.56
N LEU A 805 34.49 1.38 -11.70
CA LEU A 805 34.23 0.20 -12.51
C LEU A 805 34.67 -1.09 -11.81
N GLY A 806 35.82 -1.09 -11.13
CA GLY A 806 36.26 -2.22 -10.31
C GLY A 806 35.21 -2.62 -9.27
N GLU A 807 34.69 -1.64 -8.52
CA GLU A 807 33.65 -1.88 -7.51
C GLU A 807 32.34 -2.40 -8.11
N LEU A 808 31.91 -1.84 -9.25
CA LEU A 808 30.72 -2.35 -9.95
C LEU A 808 30.93 -3.77 -10.47
N ARG A 809 32.11 -4.11 -10.99
CA ARG A 809 32.46 -5.46 -11.44
C ARG A 809 32.46 -6.45 -10.27
N ASP A 810 33.06 -6.08 -9.15
CA ASP A 810 33.12 -6.92 -7.96
C ASP A 810 31.72 -7.19 -7.41
N LEU A 811 30.86 -6.15 -7.38
CA LEU A 811 29.46 -6.29 -7.00
C LEU A 811 28.72 -7.26 -7.93
N LEU A 812 28.82 -7.06 -9.24
CA LEU A 812 28.15 -7.92 -10.23
C LEU A 812 28.64 -9.37 -10.12
N THR A 813 29.93 -9.59 -9.87
CA THR A 813 30.50 -10.92 -9.65
C THR A 813 29.96 -11.56 -8.37
N ALA A 814 29.76 -10.77 -7.31
CA ALA A 814 29.15 -11.24 -6.07
C ALA A 814 27.69 -11.68 -6.29
N TYR A 815 26.90 -10.92 -7.06
CA TYR A 815 25.55 -11.33 -7.46
C TYR A 815 25.53 -12.61 -8.30
N ALA A 816 26.44 -12.74 -9.28
CA ALA A 816 26.54 -13.95 -10.09
C ALA A 816 26.90 -15.18 -9.24
N THR A 817 27.78 -15.00 -8.26
CA THR A 817 28.15 -16.06 -7.31
C THR A 817 26.98 -16.44 -6.40
N ALA A 818 26.28 -15.44 -5.85
CA ALA A 818 25.13 -15.65 -4.98
C ALA A 818 23.97 -16.33 -5.72
N ASP A 819 23.71 -15.95 -6.97
CA ASP A 819 22.66 -16.56 -7.80
C ASP A 819 22.92 -18.06 -8.02
N ARG A 820 24.16 -18.42 -8.38
CA ARG A 820 24.57 -19.82 -8.55
C ARG A 820 24.52 -20.60 -7.24
N ALA A 821 24.96 -20.00 -6.14
CA ALA A 821 24.92 -20.62 -4.82
C ALA A 821 23.47 -20.89 -4.35
N ALA A 822 22.52 -20.04 -4.73
CA ALA A 822 21.11 -20.19 -4.46
C ALA A 822 20.38 -21.13 -5.44
N GLY A 823 21.11 -21.93 -6.23
CA GLY A 823 20.55 -22.88 -7.19
C GLY A 823 19.97 -22.25 -8.46
N GLY A 824 20.21 -20.95 -8.68
CA GLY A 824 19.88 -20.23 -9.90
C GLY A 824 20.99 -20.30 -10.95
N GLY A 825 21.10 -19.26 -11.78
CA GLY A 825 22.11 -19.17 -12.84
C GLY A 825 21.74 -18.19 -13.96
N GLY A 826 20.45 -17.87 -14.11
CA GLY A 826 19.99 -16.93 -15.15
C GLY A 826 20.51 -15.50 -14.98
N LEU A 827 20.58 -15.00 -13.74
CA LEU A 827 21.16 -13.69 -13.45
C LEU A 827 22.69 -13.74 -13.61
N ALA A 828 23.32 -14.82 -13.16
CA ALA A 828 24.76 -15.01 -13.29
C ALA A 828 25.24 -15.02 -14.75
N ASP A 829 24.58 -15.78 -15.62
CA ASP A 829 24.93 -15.88 -17.04
C ASP A 829 24.66 -14.55 -17.76
N ARG A 830 23.61 -13.82 -17.36
CA ARG A 830 23.30 -12.48 -17.88
C ARG A 830 24.40 -11.49 -17.50
N ILE A 831 24.80 -11.45 -16.23
CA ILE A 831 25.89 -10.59 -15.73
C ILE A 831 27.18 -10.84 -16.50
N GLU A 832 27.57 -12.10 -16.69
CA GLU A 832 28.77 -12.44 -17.45
C GLU A 832 28.68 -12.01 -18.91
N THR A 833 27.51 -12.19 -19.52
CA THR A 833 27.25 -11.73 -20.88
C THR A 833 27.38 -10.21 -20.98
N GLU A 834 26.82 -9.46 -20.03
CA GLU A 834 26.87 -7.99 -20.03
C GLU A 834 28.28 -7.43 -19.79
N LEU A 835 29.04 -8.04 -18.86
CA LEU A 835 30.42 -7.64 -18.61
C LEU A 835 31.30 -7.85 -19.85
N ALA A 836 31.04 -8.92 -20.61
CA ALA A 836 31.74 -9.21 -21.86
C ALA A 836 31.29 -8.31 -23.03
N SER A 837 29.98 -8.15 -23.25
CA SER A 837 29.43 -7.40 -24.38
C SER A 837 29.71 -5.90 -24.27
N ALA A 838 29.62 -5.34 -23.07
CA ALA A 838 29.83 -3.92 -22.81
C ALA A 838 31.29 -3.47 -22.96
N SER A 839 32.26 -4.40 -23.12
CA SER A 839 33.70 -4.10 -23.10
C SER A 839 34.04 -3.24 -21.88
N PHE A 840 33.61 -3.70 -20.71
CA PHE A 840 33.42 -2.90 -19.50
C PHE A 840 34.67 -2.11 -19.05
N ASP A 841 35.88 -2.62 -19.29
CA ASP A 841 37.14 -1.91 -19.00
C ASP A 841 37.34 -0.65 -19.86
N GLU A 842 36.77 -0.60 -21.06
CA GLU A 842 36.90 0.55 -21.97
C GLU A 842 36.09 1.78 -21.50
N LEU A 843 35.22 1.62 -20.51
CA LEU A 843 34.43 2.72 -19.92
C LEU A 843 35.30 3.64 -19.06
N ALA A 844 36.44 3.17 -18.56
CA ALA A 844 37.33 3.96 -17.72
C ALA A 844 37.89 5.17 -18.49
N GLY A 845 37.88 6.34 -17.85
CA GLY A 845 38.37 7.59 -18.46
C GLY A 845 37.41 8.22 -19.46
N LYS A 846 36.26 7.59 -19.78
CA LYS A 846 35.17 8.25 -20.49
C LYS A 846 34.37 9.13 -19.53
N THR A 847 33.79 10.20 -20.04
CA THR A 847 32.72 10.89 -19.31
C THR A 847 31.47 10.01 -19.27
N VAL A 848 30.58 10.23 -18.31
CA VAL A 848 29.37 9.41 -18.12
C VAL A 848 28.53 9.36 -19.39
N ASN A 849 28.35 10.49 -20.09
CA ASN A 849 27.59 10.51 -21.35
C ASN A 849 28.35 9.89 -22.52
N GLN A 850 29.69 9.98 -22.56
CA GLN A 850 30.51 9.25 -23.54
C GLN A 850 30.45 7.73 -23.31
N ALA A 851 30.40 7.30 -22.05
CA ALA A 851 30.23 5.90 -21.70
C ALA A 851 28.86 5.38 -22.10
N LEU A 852 27.80 6.17 -21.86
CA LEU A 852 26.45 5.83 -22.32
C LEU A 852 26.39 5.71 -23.85
N ALA A 853 26.94 6.68 -24.58
CA ALA A 853 27.01 6.65 -26.04
C ALA A 853 27.88 5.50 -26.57
N PHE A 854 28.91 5.10 -25.83
CA PHE A 854 29.72 3.92 -26.17
C PHE A 854 28.92 2.63 -25.99
N LEU A 855 28.19 2.49 -24.89
CA LEU A 855 27.31 1.33 -24.64
C LEU A 855 26.22 1.22 -25.70
N ASP A 856 25.69 2.35 -26.21
CA ASP A 856 24.72 2.36 -27.31
C ASP A 856 25.20 1.65 -28.58
N THR A 857 26.52 1.61 -28.80
CA THR A 857 27.12 0.93 -29.96
C THR A 857 27.34 -0.57 -29.74
N ARG A 858 27.15 -1.05 -28.50
CA ARG A 858 27.49 -2.42 -28.07
C ARG A 858 26.29 -3.24 -27.63
N VAL A 859 25.18 -2.59 -27.30
CA VAL A 859 23.90 -3.21 -26.99
C VAL A 859 23.10 -3.45 -28.28
N GLY A 860 23.20 -4.68 -28.80
CA GLY A 860 22.53 -5.14 -30.02
C GLY A 860 22.28 -6.63 -29.95
#